data_AF-A0A415CIJ8-F1
#
_entry.id   AF-A0A415CIJ8-F1
#
_cell.length_a   1.000
_cell.length_b   1.000
_cell.length_c   1.000
_cell.angle_alpha   90.00
_cell.angle_beta   90.00
_cell.angle_gamma   90.00
#
_symmetry.space_group_name_H-M   'P 1'
#
loop_
_entity.id
_entity.type
_entity.pdbx_description
1 polymer ?
#
loop_
_entity_poly.entity_id
_entity_poly.type
_entity_poly.pdbx_seq_one_letter_code
_entity_poly.pdbx_strand_id
1 'polypeptide(L)'
;MKKPLKSSWLRTLIPVVFILFTVVGTIWHTGWGTLSSFGWKEIAAICPLGALETMLAEKTILPRALAALAVFFVLVVIFGRFFCGWLCPVPSVSRLLQFLKTGGRRREKEEDVAEEDTQRQIVLPAQPTQDKHAETCGISSCAGCSSCSAGEAVKKTAAQKRQAADAGPLTVLAGALASSAVFGFPVFCLICPVGLTFAVVIALSRLFQFNESGWEVLIFAAFLVLELLVLRRWCRNFCPLGALIGLMSRLNRLFVPRINPKACVHATHGVDCRICADACPEGIDLRRGKLTSADVSVCIKCRACAEVCPSRAVSFPLLPSSPFVETAPMPARGRIEIVPVAERLVGYEEVRRPLDIREAVRQSSRCLRCGRCTSVCPQGNRVSQWMALLSRGDVDGAARLMLQEGALPEICGRVCPSERFCERVCSMQEAEGAVMIPDIERAVSQYALDHGFKPGIRRARVPAKAAVIGAGPAGLACADYLARRGVNVTVYDKERDIGGLLSYGIPPFKLSRDVVARRRALLNELGVKLVMATTLGKELDFESIRRQNDAVFVATGAGCAVGLSLPGEDLPGVLPAMVLLGAVSRRALGESNQMPDVKGKRVVVLGGGDTAVDCLRCAIREGAASATAVARKPREALRAMVGELQQAQEEGAEILCGLQVERLVSAGGIVSAVLCRDGDGKELEVPADVVFVAYGFRPEPIPWLAGSGVAFDNAGRICVDDNNATNVAGIYAGGDAVRGAAFVSTAVADGRRAARAILRYCSIT
;
A
#
# COMPACT_ATOMS: atom_id res chain seq x y z
N MET A 1 22.95 -6.85 23.90
CA MET A 1 21.92 -7.91 23.70
C MET A 1 22.22 -8.67 22.43
N LYS A 2 22.46 -9.99 22.48
CA LYS A 2 22.69 -10.82 21.29
C LYS A 2 21.44 -10.75 20.39
N LYS A 3 21.59 -10.33 19.12
CA LYS A 3 20.50 -10.38 18.15
C LYS A 3 20.02 -11.84 18.07
N PRO A 4 18.72 -12.14 18.29
CA PRO A 4 18.24 -13.50 18.12
C PRO A 4 18.50 -13.93 16.67
N LEU A 5 19.05 -15.13 16.48
CA LEU A 5 19.22 -15.72 15.15
C LEU A 5 17.86 -15.69 14.43
N LYS A 6 17.81 -15.07 13.25
CA LYS A 6 16.58 -15.04 12.43
C LYS A 6 16.17 -16.47 12.11
N SER A 7 14.91 -16.86 12.38
CA SER A 7 14.48 -18.25 12.16
C SER A 7 14.59 -18.64 10.69
N SER A 8 14.49 -17.65 9.78
CA SER A 8 14.71 -17.82 8.35
C SER A 8 16.07 -18.43 7.98
N TRP A 9 17.13 -18.11 8.74
CA TRP A 9 18.47 -18.67 8.52
C TRP A 9 18.57 -20.11 9.02
N LEU A 10 18.05 -20.39 10.23
CA LEU A 10 17.99 -21.75 10.78
C LEU A 10 17.21 -22.72 9.87
N ARG A 11 16.12 -22.25 9.26
CA ARG A 11 15.29 -23.03 8.31
C ARG A 11 16.01 -23.41 7.01
N THR A 12 17.06 -22.69 6.65
CA THR A 12 17.88 -23.02 5.48
C THR A 12 19.05 -23.89 5.89
N LEU A 13 19.64 -23.64 7.07
CA LEU A 13 20.77 -24.39 7.59
C LEU A 13 20.40 -25.85 7.93
N ILE A 14 19.26 -26.09 8.59
CA ILE A 14 18.88 -27.42 9.07
C ILE A 14 18.75 -28.46 7.93
N PRO A 15 18.03 -28.19 6.83
CA PRO A 15 17.98 -29.11 5.70
C PRO A 15 19.35 -29.33 5.04
N VAL A 16 20.17 -28.28 4.93
CA VAL A 16 21.52 -28.38 4.33
C VAL A 16 22.44 -29.25 5.18
N VAL A 17 22.43 -29.07 6.50
CA VAL A 17 23.19 -29.91 7.43
C VAL A 17 22.71 -31.36 7.35
N PHE A 18 21.39 -31.59 7.29
CA PHE A 18 20.84 -32.94 7.14
C PHE A 18 21.26 -33.63 5.82
N ILE A 19 21.20 -32.91 4.70
CA ILE A 19 21.66 -33.40 3.40
C ILE A 19 23.16 -33.70 3.43
N LEU A 20 23.98 -32.78 3.99
CA LEU A 20 25.42 -32.97 4.12
C LEU A 20 25.74 -34.21 4.95
N PHE A 21 25.07 -34.39 6.10
CA PHE A 21 25.17 -35.59 6.92
C PHE A 21 24.84 -36.86 6.14
N THR A 22 23.79 -36.81 5.30
CA THR A 22 23.36 -37.96 4.50
C THR A 22 24.39 -38.32 3.44
N VAL A 23 24.93 -37.31 2.73
CA VAL A 23 25.98 -37.49 1.71
C VAL A 23 27.26 -38.06 2.34
N VAL A 24 27.71 -37.51 3.47
CA VAL A 24 28.88 -38.00 4.20
C VAL A 24 28.70 -39.46 4.64
N GLY A 25 27.52 -39.81 5.17
CA GLY A 25 27.21 -41.19 5.54
C GLY A 25 27.14 -42.16 4.36
N THR A 26 26.86 -41.66 3.14
CA THR A 26 26.85 -42.48 1.92
C THR A 26 28.26 -42.72 1.39
N ILE A 27 29.12 -41.69 1.43
CA ILE A 27 30.51 -41.75 0.93
C ILE A 27 31.38 -42.70 1.75
N TRP A 28 31.24 -42.71 3.08
CA TRP A 28 32.12 -43.51 3.92
C TRP A 28 31.76 -44.98 4.05
N HIS A 29 30.66 -45.45 3.44
CA HIS A 29 30.09 -46.79 3.62
C HIS A 29 29.82 -47.20 5.09
N THR A 30 30.23 -46.38 6.05
CA THR A 30 29.81 -46.39 7.44
C THR A 30 28.50 -45.62 7.45
N GLY A 31 27.36 -46.30 7.54
CA GLY A 31 26.06 -45.63 7.60
C GLY A 31 25.90 -44.83 8.90
N TRP A 32 26.59 -43.71 9.02
CA TRP A 32 26.33 -42.70 10.03
C TRP A 32 25.30 -41.76 9.43
N GLY A 33 24.05 -42.22 9.35
CA GLY A 33 22.96 -41.37 8.89
C GLY A 33 21.81 -42.06 8.17
N THR A 34 21.95 -43.32 7.78
CA THR A 34 20.80 -44.13 7.33
C THR A 34 20.56 -45.22 8.37
N LEU A 35 19.32 -45.32 8.85
CA LEU A 35 18.91 -46.36 9.81
C LEU A 35 19.18 -47.80 9.32
N SER A 36 19.54 -47.97 8.05
CA SER A 36 20.07 -49.20 7.47
C SER A 36 21.40 -49.67 8.07
N SER A 37 22.21 -48.82 8.72
CA SER A 37 23.40 -49.26 9.46
C SER A 37 23.11 -49.97 10.78
N PHE A 38 21.88 -49.80 11.31
CA PHE A 38 21.38 -50.54 12.47
C PHE A 38 20.82 -51.93 12.08
N GLY A 39 21.08 -52.42 10.86
CA GLY A 39 20.61 -53.72 10.39
C GLY A 39 19.16 -53.73 9.90
N TRP A 40 18.56 -52.56 9.60
CA TRP A 40 17.22 -52.46 9.05
C TRP A 40 17.27 -52.62 7.53
N LYS A 41 17.00 -53.83 7.05
CA LYS A 41 17.06 -54.24 5.63
C LYS A 41 16.00 -53.57 4.73
N GLU A 42 15.09 -52.74 5.26
CA GLU A 42 13.95 -52.21 4.53
C GLU A 42 13.81 -50.69 4.67
N ILE A 43 14.12 -49.96 3.60
CA ILE A 43 13.98 -48.50 3.48
C ILE A 43 12.52 -48.06 3.70
N ALA A 44 11.55 -48.92 3.35
CA ALA A 44 10.12 -48.69 3.55
C ALA A 44 9.73 -48.47 5.02
N ALA A 45 10.48 -49.05 5.99
CA ALA A 45 10.23 -48.88 7.41
C ALA A 45 10.57 -47.46 7.94
N ILE A 46 11.30 -46.65 7.17
CA ILE A 46 11.68 -45.27 7.54
C ILE A 46 10.54 -44.29 7.25
N CYS A 47 9.77 -44.53 6.18
CA CYS A 47 8.61 -43.72 5.84
C CYS A 47 7.37 -44.32 6.54
N PRO A 48 6.71 -43.60 7.45
CA PRO A 48 5.55 -44.13 8.16
C PRO A 48 4.37 -44.45 7.22
N LEU A 49 4.24 -43.72 6.12
CA LEU A 49 3.27 -44.02 5.07
C LEU A 49 3.70 -45.25 4.26
N GLY A 50 4.97 -45.34 3.87
CA GLY A 50 5.51 -46.49 3.13
C GLY A 50 5.42 -47.79 3.94
N ALA A 51 5.68 -47.74 5.24
CA ALA A 51 5.50 -48.86 6.17
C ALA A 51 4.03 -49.32 6.22
N LEU A 52 3.09 -48.38 6.30
CA LEU A 52 1.66 -48.67 6.31
C LEU A 52 1.19 -49.26 4.97
N GLU A 53 1.65 -48.69 3.85
CA GLU A 53 1.36 -49.19 2.50
C GLU A 53 1.93 -50.58 2.27
N THR A 54 3.14 -50.87 2.76
CA THR A 54 3.81 -52.18 2.61
C THR A 54 3.10 -53.25 3.43
N MET A 55 2.75 -52.96 4.69
CA MET A 55 1.96 -53.88 5.53
C MET A 55 0.58 -54.18 4.93
N LEU A 56 -0.06 -53.20 4.30
CA LEU A 56 -1.34 -53.38 3.60
C LEU A 56 -1.18 -54.18 2.30
N ALA A 57 -0.12 -53.90 1.53
CA ALA A 57 0.20 -54.57 0.28
C ALA A 57 0.48 -56.06 0.50
N GLU A 58 1.31 -56.39 1.49
CA GLU A 58 1.69 -57.78 1.80
C GLU A 58 0.66 -58.52 2.65
N LYS A 59 -0.32 -57.80 3.23
CA LYS A 59 -1.29 -58.32 4.21
C LYS A 59 -0.63 -58.97 5.43
N THR A 60 0.60 -58.56 5.76
CA THR A 60 1.39 -59.05 6.89
C THR A 60 1.65 -57.94 7.90
N ILE A 61 1.74 -58.32 9.17
CA ILE A 61 2.13 -57.40 10.24
C ILE A 61 3.63 -57.55 10.49
N LEU A 62 4.40 -56.51 10.18
CA LEU A 62 5.83 -56.43 10.52
C LEU A 62 6.01 -55.76 11.89
N PRO A 63 6.39 -56.50 12.96
CA PRO A 63 6.49 -55.93 14.31
C PRO A 63 7.49 -54.76 14.42
N ARG A 64 8.56 -54.79 13.62
CA ARG A 64 9.56 -53.71 13.55
C ARG A 64 9.00 -52.43 12.92
N ALA A 65 8.18 -52.56 11.88
CA ALA A 65 7.51 -51.43 11.24
C ALA A 65 6.48 -50.78 12.17
N LEU A 66 5.76 -51.59 12.97
CA LEU A 66 4.86 -51.09 14.01
C LEU A 66 5.61 -50.30 15.09
N ALA A 67 6.77 -50.79 15.56
CA ALA A 67 7.59 -50.07 16.53
C ALA A 67 8.09 -48.72 15.96
N ALA A 68 8.54 -48.70 14.71
CA ALA A 68 8.96 -47.48 14.03
C ALA A 68 7.78 -46.49 13.85
N LEU A 69 6.60 -46.99 13.48
CA LEU A 69 5.38 -46.18 13.35
C LEU A 69 4.94 -45.61 14.70
N ALA A 70 5.07 -46.37 15.79
CA ALA A 70 4.77 -45.91 17.15
C ALA A 70 5.73 -44.80 17.61
N VAL A 71 7.03 -44.96 17.37
CA VAL A 71 8.03 -43.90 17.64
C VAL A 71 7.73 -42.66 16.81
N PHE A 72 7.45 -42.82 15.51
CA PHE A 72 7.05 -41.72 14.63
C PHE A 72 5.77 -41.04 15.13
N PHE A 73 4.79 -41.81 15.60
CA PHE A 73 3.56 -41.28 16.19
C PHE A 73 3.84 -40.43 17.41
N VAL A 74 4.65 -40.91 18.35
CA VAL A 74 5.07 -40.14 19.52
C VAL A 74 5.76 -38.84 19.10
N LEU A 75 6.67 -38.89 18.13
CA LEU A 75 7.35 -37.71 17.60
C LEU A 75 6.39 -36.71 16.94
N VAL A 76 5.39 -37.16 16.18
CA VAL A 76 4.38 -36.27 15.57
C VAL A 76 3.41 -35.72 16.62
N VAL A 77 3.04 -36.48 17.64
CA VAL A 77 2.23 -35.95 18.74
C VAL A 77 2.99 -34.87 19.49
N ILE A 78 4.29 -35.03 19.70
CA ILE A 78 5.14 -34.04 20.38
C ILE A 78 5.41 -32.83 19.48
N PHE A 79 5.97 -33.02 18.28
CA PHE A 79 6.47 -31.94 17.41
C PHE A 79 5.50 -31.54 16.29
N GLY A 80 4.52 -32.37 15.93
CA GLY A 80 3.52 -32.13 14.88
C GLY A 80 4.16 -31.99 13.51
N ARG A 81 3.64 -31.09 12.67
CA ARG A 81 4.17 -30.83 11.32
C ARG A 81 5.48 -30.04 11.29
N PHE A 82 6.34 -30.22 12.30
CA PHE A 82 7.64 -29.57 12.39
C PHE A 82 8.53 -29.92 11.19
N PHE A 83 8.56 -31.21 10.79
CA PHE A 83 9.31 -31.70 9.64
C PHE A 83 8.96 -30.94 8.34
N CYS A 84 7.68 -30.67 8.10
CA CYS A 84 7.22 -29.92 6.93
C CYS A 84 7.73 -28.46 6.90
N GLY A 85 7.97 -27.85 8.07
CA GLY A 85 8.41 -26.46 8.18
C GLY A 85 9.92 -26.26 8.32
N TRP A 86 10.66 -27.28 8.77
CA TRP A 86 12.06 -27.15 9.21
C TRP A 86 13.05 -28.13 8.56
N LEU A 87 12.61 -29.35 8.21
CA LEU A 87 13.47 -30.36 7.60
C LEU A 87 13.22 -30.50 6.09
N CYS A 88 12.00 -30.22 5.63
CA CYS A 88 11.64 -30.29 4.23
C CYS A 88 12.50 -29.33 3.38
N PRO A 89 13.18 -29.81 2.33
CA PRO A 89 14.00 -28.97 1.46
C PRO A 89 13.15 -28.12 0.51
N VAL A 90 11.90 -28.51 0.24
CA VAL A 90 11.01 -27.85 -0.74
C VAL A 90 10.85 -26.34 -0.50
N PRO A 91 10.60 -25.82 0.72
CA PRO A 91 10.49 -24.38 0.94
C PRO A 91 11.80 -23.60 0.77
N SER A 92 12.95 -24.27 0.86
CA SER A 92 14.28 -23.69 0.64
C SER A 92 14.64 -23.71 -0.85
N VAL A 93 14.34 -24.82 -1.53
CA VAL A 93 14.49 -24.97 -2.98
C VAL A 93 13.55 -24.03 -3.73
N SER A 94 12.29 -23.85 -3.30
CA SER A 94 11.38 -22.89 -3.94
C SER A 94 11.86 -21.45 -3.78
N ARG A 95 12.41 -21.08 -2.61
CA ARG A 95 13.05 -19.77 -2.38
C ARG A 95 14.30 -19.60 -3.24
N LEU A 96 15.12 -20.64 -3.42
CA LEU A 96 16.29 -20.63 -4.27
C LEU A 96 15.92 -20.52 -5.76
N LEU A 97 14.91 -21.27 -6.21
CA LEU A 97 14.38 -21.19 -7.59
C LEU A 97 13.78 -19.81 -7.86
N GLN A 98 13.06 -19.23 -6.90
CA GLN A 98 12.61 -17.84 -7.00
C GLN A 98 13.80 -16.87 -7.05
N PHE A 99 14.84 -17.08 -6.24
CA PHE A 99 16.06 -16.27 -6.24
C PHE A 99 16.85 -16.37 -7.56
N LEU A 100 16.93 -17.57 -8.16
CA LEU A 100 17.56 -17.81 -9.45
C LEU A 100 16.73 -17.23 -10.60
N LYS A 101 15.40 -17.39 -10.56
CA LYS A 101 14.46 -16.81 -11.52
C LYS A 101 14.42 -15.28 -11.45
N THR A 102 14.78 -14.70 -10.29
CA THR A 102 14.91 -13.24 -10.09
C THR A 102 16.35 -12.75 -10.16
N GLY A 103 17.32 -13.63 -10.46
CA GLY A 103 18.69 -13.29 -10.85
C GLY A 103 19.58 -12.72 -9.75
N GLY A 104 19.45 -13.13 -8.49
CA GLY A 104 20.43 -12.83 -7.43
C GLY A 104 20.71 -11.34 -7.11
N ARG A 105 20.01 -10.40 -7.72
CA ARG A 105 20.17 -8.94 -7.58
C ARG A 105 19.64 -8.37 -6.25
N ARG A 106 19.74 -9.11 -5.14
CA ARG A 106 19.10 -8.71 -3.88
C ARG A 106 19.83 -7.63 -3.08
N ARG A 107 21.03 -7.21 -3.50
CA ARG A 107 21.77 -6.13 -2.82
C ARG A 107 21.61 -4.74 -3.44
N GLU A 108 21.12 -4.65 -4.67
CA GLU A 108 20.72 -3.39 -5.31
C GLU A 108 19.19 -3.28 -5.48
N LYS A 109 18.45 -4.40 -5.59
CA LYS A 109 16.97 -4.39 -5.71
C LYS A 109 16.18 -4.14 -4.41
N GLU A 110 16.81 -3.96 -3.24
CA GLU A 110 16.06 -3.48 -2.06
C GLU A 110 15.67 -1.99 -2.18
N GLU A 111 16.28 -1.25 -3.11
CA GLU A 111 15.83 0.08 -3.53
C GLU A 111 14.86 0.03 -4.71
N ASP A 112 15.06 -0.84 -5.71
CA ASP A 112 14.26 -0.81 -6.96
C ASP A 112 13.10 -1.84 -7.09
N VAL A 113 13.03 -2.92 -6.30
CA VAL A 113 11.95 -3.95 -6.41
C VAL A 113 10.84 -3.84 -5.36
N ALA A 114 10.91 -2.83 -4.48
CA ALA A 114 9.76 -2.47 -3.65
C ALA A 114 8.61 -1.80 -4.44
N GLU A 115 8.81 -1.45 -5.72
CA GLU A 115 7.81 -0.71 -6.52
C GLU A 115 7.11 -1.53 -7.63
N GLU A 116 7.76 -2.50 -8.29
CA GLU A 116 7.15 -3.19 -9.46
C GLU A 116 6.20 -4.36 -9.10
N ASP A 117 6.35 -5.03 -7.96
CA ASP A 117 5.53 -6.21 -7.61
C ASP A 117 4.10 -5.86 -7.11
N THR A 118 3.78 -4.56 -7.06
CA THR A 118 2.44 -4.05 -6.68
C THR A 118 1.49 -3.92 -7.88
N GLN A 119 1.99 -3.97 -9.13
CA GLN A 119 1.20 -3.67 -10.33
C GLN A 119 0.74 -4.89 -11.16
N ARG A 120 1.18 -6.13 -10.86
CA ARG A 120 0.82 -7.32 -11.70
C ARG A 120 -0.06 -8.39 -11.06
N GLN A 121 -0.67 -8.13 -9.90
CA GLN A 121 -1.66 -9.08 -9.38
C GLN A 121 -2.74 -8.46 -8.48
N ILE A 122 -3.48 -7.47 -8.97
CA ILE A 122 -4.78 -7.09 -8.37
C ILE A 122 -5.74 -6.71 -9.50
N VAL A 123 -6.50 -7.70 -9.97
CA VAL A 123 -7.77 -7.44 -10.64
C VAL A 123 -8.73 -6.94 -9.55
N LEU A 124 -9.23 -5.72 -9.71
CA LEU A 124 -10.32 -5.16 -8.92
C LEU A 124 -11.53 -6.11 -8.95
N PRO A 125 -12.11 -6.52 -7.81
CA PRO A 125 -13.51 -6.91 -7.81
C PRO A 125 -14.36 -5.64 -8.00
N ALA A 126 -15.33 -5.72 -8.89
CA ALA A 126 -16.39 -4.74 -9.06
C ALA A 126 -17.12 -4.45 -7.74
N GLN A 127 -17.74 -3.27 -7.70
CA GLN A 127 -18.43 -2.64 -6.57
C GLN A 127 -19.22 -3.60 -5.66
N PRO A 128 -19.20 -3.42 -4.32
CA PRO A 128 -20.12 -4.10 -3.43
C PRO A 128 -21.52 -3.50 -3.58
N THR A 129 -22.49 -4.35 -3.90
CA THR A 129 -23.92 -4.06 -3.76
C THR A 129 -24.23 -3.66 -2.32
N GLN A 130 -25.07 -2.64 -2.18
CA GLN A 130 -25.55 -2.08 -0.92
C GLN A 130 -26.20 -3.16 -0.05
N ASP A 131 -25.70 -3.35 1.17
CA ASP A 131 -26.51 -3.87 2.28
C ASP A 131 -26.56 -2.78 3.36
N LYS A 132 -27.78 -2.29 3.59
CA LYS A 132 -28.11 -1.24 4.56
C LYS A 132 -28.31 -1.86 5.95
N HIS A 133 -27.74 -1.17 6.95
CA HIS A 133 -28.00 -1.20 8.40
C HIS A 133 -27.90 -2.53 9.16
N ALA A 134 -26.97 -2.56 10.12
CA ALA A 134 -27.14 -3.26 11.38
C ALA A 134 -26.60 -2.37 12.51
N GLU A 135 -27.47 -1.50 13.01
CA GLU A 135 -27.33 -0.88 14.31
C GLU A 135 -27.51 -1.94 15.40
N THR A 136 -26.79 -1.72 16.50
CA THR A 136 -26.89 -2.41 17.77
C THR A 136 -28.32 -2.42 18.32
N CYS A 137 -28.82 -3.57 18.79
CA CYS A 137 -29.88 -3.59 19.79
C CYS A 137 -29.67 -4.73 20.80
N GLY A 138 -29.89 -4.36 22.07
CA GLY A 138 -29.71 -5.18 23.26
C GLY A 138 -30.90 -6.11 23.55
N ILE A 139 -30.74 -6.80 24.67
CA ILE A 139 -31.53 -7.90 25.19
C ILE A 139 -32.99 -7.51 25.45
N SER A 140 -33.96 -8.30 24.95
CA SER A 140 -35.03 -9.01 25.70
C SER A 140 -36.30 -9.23 24.86
N SER A 141 -36.81 -10.46 24.88
CA SER A 141 -38.19 -10.89 24.54
C SER A 141 -38.83 -10.38 23.24
N CYS A 142 -38.87 -11.22 22.21
CA CYS A 142 -39.98 -11.28 21.26
C CYS A 142 -40.05 -12.68 20.64
N ALA A 143 -41.06 -13.46 21.06
CA ALA A 143 -41.50 -14.65 20.39
C ALA A 143 -42.35 -14.25 19.17
N GLY A 144 -42.11 -14.86 18.01
CA GLY A 144 -42.98 -14.76 16.84
C GLY A 144 -42.49 -13.81 15.75
N CYS A 145 -41.51 -14.23 14.93
CA CYS A 145 -41.33 -13.68 13.59
C CYS A 145 -40.70 -14.74 12.66
N SER A 146 -41.35 -15.00 11.53
CA SER A 146 -41.14 -16.15 10.63
C SER A 146 -40.08 -15.91 9.52
N SER A 147 -39.15 -14.99 9.71
CA SER A 147 -38.11 -14.64 8.73
C SER A 147 -36.72 -15.23 9.00
N CYS A 148 -36.57 -16.09 10.02
CA CYS A 148 -35.27 -16.69 10.40
C CYS A 148 -34.85 -17.95 9.62
N SER A 149 -35.56 -18.37 8.57
CA SER A 149 -35.25 -19.62 7.84
C SER A 149 -34.14 -19.49 6.77
N ALA A 150 -33.74 -18.27 6.39
CA ALA A 150 -32.69 -18.06 5.37
C ALA A 150 -31.25 -18.03 5.96
N GLY A 151 -31.09 -17.73 7.26
CA GLY A 151 -29.80 -17.70 7.94
C GLY A 151 -29.17 -19.07 8.21
N GLU A 152 -29.99 -20.13 8.30
CA GLU A 152 -29.52 -21.50 8.45
C GLU A 152 -28.99 -22.10 7.15
N ALA A 153 -29.53 -21.71 5.99
CA ALA A 153 -29.08 -22.21 4.69
C ALA A 153 -27.69 -21.66 4.31
N VAL A 154 -27.41 -20.39 4.57
CA VAL A 154 -26.10 -19.77 4.29
C VAL A 154 -25.02 -20.24 5.26
N LYS A 155 -25.35 -20.47 6.54
CA LYS A 155 -24.45 -21.12 7.51
C LYS A 155 -24.16 -22.58 7.14
N LYS A 156 -25.16 -23.34 6.69
CA LYS A 156 -24.97 -24.71 6.16
C LYS A 156 -24.08 -24.72 4.92
N THR A 157 -24.21 -23.76 4.01
CA THR A 157 -23.40 -23.70 2.78
C THR A 157 -21.93 -23.29 3.04
N ALA A 158 -21.66 -22.38 3.98
CA ALA A 158 -20.29 -22.02 4.39
C ALA A 158 -19.62 -23.09 5.27
N ALA A 159 -20.40 -23.78 6.12
CA ALA A 159 -19.95 -24.96 6.87
C ALA A 159 -19.69 -26.16 5.93
N GLN A 160 -20.53 -26.38 4.92
CA GLN A 160 -20.34 -27.39 3.88
C GLN A 160 -19.15 -27.07 2.97
N LYS A 161 -18.90 -25.79 2.62
CA LYS A 161 -17.68 -25.38 1.88
C LYS A 161 -16.39 -25.57 2.70
N ARG A 162 -16.44 -25.40 4.02
CA ARG A 162 -15.32 -25.72 4.93
C ARG A 162 -15.14 -27.23 5.12
N GLN A 163 -16.23 -28.00 5.28
CA GLN A 163 -16.19 -29.46 5.38
C GLN A 163 -15.71 -30.13 4.08
N ALA A 164 -16.07 -29.59 2.91
CA ALA A 164 -15.59 -30.10 1.61
C ALA A 164 -14.09 -29.82 1.38
N ALA A 165 -13.55 -28.75 1.96
CA ALA A 165 -12.11 -28.45 1.90
C ALA A 165 -11.26 -29.33 2.84
N ASP A 166 -11.83 -29.76 3.97
CA ASP A 166 -11.17 -30.65 4.94
C ASP A 166 -11.18 -32.14 4.50
N ALA A 167 -12.03 -32.53 3.53
CA ALA A 167 -12.12 -33.91 3.04
C ALA A 167 -11.00 -34.31 2.06
N GLY A 168 -10.41 -33.35 1.34
CA GLY A 168 -9.45 -33.63 0.25
C GLY A 168 -8.17 -34.39 0.66
N PRO A 169 -7.46 -34.01 1.73
CA PRO A 169 -6.22 -34.70 2.11
C PRO A 169 -6.45 -36.12 2.65
N LEU A 170 -7.58 -36.35 3.35
CA LEU A 170 -7.92 -37.65 3.92
C LEU A 170 -8.44 -38.63 2.85
N THR A 171 -9.16 -38.15 1.83
CA THR A 171 -9.54 -38.99 0.68
C THR A 171 -8.33 -39.41 -0.13
N VAL A 172 -7.32 -38.54 -0.27
CA VAL A 172 -6.05 -38.89 -0.94
C VAL A 172 -5.26 -39.93 -0.13
N LEU A 173 -5.21 -39.81 1.20
CA LEU A 173 -4.63 -40.84 2.06
C LEU A 173 -5.37 -42.17 1.93
N ALA A 174 -6.70 -42.17 1.96
CA ALA A 174 -7.50 -43.37 1.78
C ALA A 174 -7.27 -44.01 0.39
N GLY A 175 -7.18 -43.20 -0.67
CA GLY A 175 -6.87 -43.68 -2.02
C GLY A 175 -5.45 -44.27 -2.15
N ALA A 176 -4.45 -43.68 -1.50
CA ALA A 176 -3.08 -44.20 -1.47
C ALA A 176 -3.00 -45.57 -0.77
N LEU A 177 -3.70 -45.71 0.37
CA LEU A 177 -3.76 -46.97 1.10
C LEU A 177 -4.58 -48.04 0.36
N ALA A 178 -5.71 -47.66 -0.24
CA ALA A 178 -6.55 -48.56 -1.02
C ALA A 178 -5.85 -49.05 -2.29
N SER A 179 -5.17 -48.17 -3.02
CA SER A 179 -4.38 -48.57 -4.20
C SER A 179 -3.26 -49.53 -3.83
N SER A 180 -2.54 -49.28 -2.73
CA SER A 180 -1.50 -50.19 -2.26
C SER A 180 -2.05 -51.56 -1.86
N ALA A 181 -3.23 -51.61 -1.23
CA ALA A 181 -3.92 -52.85 -0.88
C ALA A 181 -4.43 -53.63 -2.11
N VAL A 182 -4.84 -52.93 -3.18
CA VAL A 182 -5.34 -53.55 -4.43
C VAL A 182 -4.19 -54.06 -5.30
N PHE A 183 -3.16 -53.25 -5.50
CA PHE A 183 -2.06 -53.56 -6.42
C PHE A 183 -0.94 -54.39 -5.78
N GLY A 184 -0.91 -54.52 -4.45
CA GLY A 184 0.08 -55.35 -3.75
C GLY A 184 1.49 -54.76 -3.72
N PHE A 185 1.63 -53.45 -3.95
CA PHE A 185 2.88 -52.71 -3.77
C PHE A 185 2.59 -51.24 -3.41
N PRO A 186 3.52 -50.51 -2.75
CA PRO A 186 3.31 -49.12 -2.30
C PRO A 186 3.32 -48.13 -3.48
N VAL A 187 2.17 -47.97 -4.14
CA VAL A 187 2.00 -47.18 -5.37
C VAL A 187 2.40 -45.71 -5.19
N PHE A 188 2.05 -45.11 -4.05
CA PHE A 188 2.29 -43.69 -3.81
C PHE A 188 3.77 -43.36 -3.63
N CYS A 189 4.55 -44.30 -3.10
CA CYS A 189 5.99 -44.13 -2.92
C CYS A 189 6.74 -43.90 -4.24
N LEU A 190 6.19 -44.38 -5.38
CA LEU A 190 6.75 -44.19 -6.72
C LEU A 190 6.59 -42.76 -7.25
N ILE A 191 5.59 -42.03 -6.76
CA ILE A 191 5.21 -40.71 -7.28
C ILE A 191 5.60 -39.59 -6.31
N CYS A 192 5.89 -39.93 -5.05
CA CYS A 192 6.17 -38.90 -4.03
C CYS A 192 7.56 -38.25 -4.22
N PRO A 193 7.71 -36.93 -3.96
CA PRO A 193 8.96 -36.22 -4.22
C PRO A 193 10.13 -36.75 -3.39
N VAL A 194 9.84 -37.19 -2.17
CA VAL A 194 10.84 -37.80 -1.27
C VAL A 194 11.32 -39.11 -1.87
N GLY A 195 10.40 -39.98 -2.32
CA GLY A 195 10.71 -41.26 -2.96
C GLY A 195 11.49 -41.07 -4.25
N LEU A 196 11.08 -40.13 -5.09
CA LEU A 196 11.79 -39.77 -6.32
C LEU A 196 13.17 -39.18 -6.05
N THR A 197 13.34 -38.36 -5.00
CA THR A 197 14.66 -37.84 -4.61
C THR A 197 15.60 -38.99 -4.23
N PHE A 198 15.13 -39.94 -3.43
CA PHE A 198 15.92 -41.13 -3.09
C PHE A 198 16.18 -42.01 -4.32
N ALA A 199 15.20 -42.18 -5.21
CA ALA A 199 15.38 -42.92 -6.46
C ALA A 199 16.43 -42.27 -7.36
N VAL A 200 16.43 -40.93 -7.49
CA VAL A 200 17.46 -40.17 -8.21
C VAL A 200 18.84 -40.37 -7.56
N VAL A 201 18.94 -40.28 -6.23
CA VAL A 201 20.22 -40.47 -5.52
C VAL A 201 20.76 -41.89 -5.68
N ILE A 202 19.89 -42.91 -5.59
CA ILE A 202 20.28 -44.32 -5.81
C ILE A 202 20.66 -44.54 -7.27
N ALA A 203 19.91 -43.99 -8.22
CA ALA A 203 20.22 -44.09 -9.65
C ALA A 203 21.55 -43.39 -9.99
N LEU A 204 21.84 -42.22 -9.41
CA LEU A 204 23.14 -41.55 -9.51
C LEU A 204 24.25 -42.37 -8.87
N SER A 205 24.01 -42.95 -7.69
CA SER A 205 24.99 -43.83 -7.03
C SER A 205 25.32 -45.05 -7.88
N ARG A 206 24.32 -45.66 -8.54
CA ARG A 206 24.51 -46.79 -9.44
C ARG A 206 25.21 -46.38 -10.73
N LEU A 207 24.88 -45.22 -11.29
CA LEU A 207 25.58 -44.63 -12.42
C LEU A 207 27.09 -44.46 -12.10
N PHE A 208 27.44 -43.97 -10.92
CA PHE A 208 28.84 -43.80 -10.52
C PHE A 208 29.55 -45.11 -10.14
N GLN A 209 28.86 -46.07 -9.53
CA GLN A 209 29.47 -47.34 -9.10
C GLN A 209 29.59 -48.38 -10.22
N PHE A 210 28.62 -48.44 -11.13
CA PHE A 210 28.51 -49.49 -12.15
C PHE A 210 28.60 -48.96 -13.58
N ASN A 211 28.69 -47.63 -13.77
CA ASN A 211 28.72 -46.96 -15.08
C ASN A 211 27.52 -47.32 -16.00
N GLU A 212 26.41 -47.75 -15.40
CA GLU A 212 25.17 -48.05 -16.12
C GLU A 212 24.46 -46.74 -16.48
N SER A 213 24.62 -46.31 -17.73
CA SER A 213 23.92 -45.13 -18.26
C SER A 213 22.46 -45.47 -18.56
N GLY A 214 21.62 -45.50 -17.52
CA GLY A 214 20.18 -45.63 -17.64
C GLY A 214 19.50 -44.28 -17.89
N TRP A 215 18.51 -44.24 -18.78
CA TRP A 215 17.58 -43.09 -18.94
C TRP A 215 16.84 -42.74 -17.64
N GLU A 216 16.84 -43.65 -16.67
CA GLU A 216 16.25 -43.54 -15.33
C GLU A 216 16.66 -42.26 -14.59
N VAL A 217 17.95 -41.90 -14.60
CA VAL A 217 18.44 -40.69 -13.91
C VAL A 217 17.79 -39.43 -14.50
N LEU A 218 17.68 -39.37 -15.83
CA LEU A 218 17.14 -38.22 -16.55
C LEU A 218 15.62 -38.14 -16.41
N ILE A 219 14.93 -39.29 -16.44
CA ILE A 219 13.48 -39.41 -16.22
C ILE A 219 13.11 -39.01 -14.79
N PHE A 220 13.81 -39.56 -13.78
CA PHE A 220 13.54 -39.22 -12.39
C PHE A 220 13.88 -37.75 -12.08
N ALA A 221 14.96 -37.21 -12.65
CA ALA A 221 15.30 -35.79 -12.52
C ALA A 221 14.25 -34.88 -13.19
N ALA A 222 13.78 -35.22 -14.40
CA ALA A 222 12.75 -34.46 -15.10
C ALA A 222 11.41 -34.50 -14.36
N PHE A 223 11.02 -35.66 -13.83
CA PHE A 223 9.80 -35.82 -13.05
C PHE A 223 9.88 -35.07 -11.72
N LEU A 224 11.03 -35.11 -11.03
CA LEU A 224 11.29 -34.33 -9.82
C LEU A 224 11.20 -32.81 -10.10
N VAL A 225 11.76 -32.32 -11.21
CA VAL A 225 11.69 -30.91 -11.62
C VAL A 225 10.27 -30.48 -11.97
N LEU A 226 9.55 -31.29 -12.74
CA LEU A 226 8.14 -31.06 -13.09
C LEU A 226 7.27 -30.99 -11.84
N GLU A 227 7.48 -31.91 -10.90
CA GLU A 227 6.78 -31.93 -9.63
C GLU A 227 7.12 -30.66 -8.82
N LEU A 228 8.40 -30.33 -8.64
CA LEU A 228 8.90 -29.14 -7.91
C LEU A 228 8.30 -27.81 -8.40
N LEU A 229 7.99 -27.69 -9.70
CA LEU A 229 7.35 -26.52 -10.29
C LEU A 229 5.83 -26.41 -9.96
N VAL A 230 5.17 -27.52 -9.63
CA VAL A 230 3.73 -27.62 -9.32
C VAL A 230 3.45 -27.74 -7.80
N LEU A 231 4.48 -27.96 -6.97
CA LEU A 231 4.41 -28.40 -5.57
C LEU A 231 3.61 -27.54 -4.58
N ARG A 232 3.40 -26.24 -4.83
CA ARG A 232 2.73 -25.38 -3.82
C ARG A 232 1.27 -25.78 -3.56
N ARG A 233 0.62 -26.46 -4.53
CA ARG A 233 -0.72 -27.07 -4.37
C ARG A 233 -0.69 -28.53 -3.92
N TRP A 234 0.38 -29.27 -4.24
CA TRP A 234 0.50 -30.70 -3.97
C TRP A 234 0.60 -31.01 -2.47
N CYS A 235 1.47 -30.32 -1.72
CA CYS A 235 1.65 -30.59 -0.28
C CYS A 235 0.42 -30.27 0.58
N ARG A 236 -0.42 -29.33 0.14
CA ARG A 236 -1.61 -28.89 0.89
C ARG A 236 -2.80 -29.81 0.66
N ASN A 237 -2.98 -30.29 -0.57
CA ASN A 237 -4.20 -30.96 -0.99
C ASN A 237 -4.01 -32.44 -1.40
N PHE A 238 -2.80 -32.86 -1.78
CA PHE A 238 -2.52 -34.16 -2.40
C PHE A 238 -1.45 -35.00 -1.69
N CYS A 239 -0.87 -34.53 -0.58
CA CYS A 239 0.17 -35.28 0.15
C CYS A 239 -0.46 -36.19 1.23
N PRO A 240 -0.59 -37.52 1.01
CA PRO A 240 -1.11 -38.47 1.99
C PRO A 240 -0.26 -38.53 3.26
N LEU A 241 1.06 -38.38 3.16
CA LEU A 241 1.94 -38.27 4.33
C LEU A 241 1.62 -37.01 5.15
N GLY A 242 1.35 -35.89 4.47
CA GLY A 242 0.91 -34.65 5.11
C GLY A 242 -0.45 -34.78 5.80
N ALA A 243 -1.37 -35.55 5.21
CA ALA A 243 -2.67 -35.87 5.80
C ALA A 243 -2.55 -36.77 7.03
N LEU A 244 -1.70 -37.81 6.96
CA LEU A 244 -1.40 -38.73 8.07
C LEU A 244 -0.80 -37.96 9.26
N ILE A 245 0.24 -37.14 9.01
CA ILE A 245 0.85 -36.30 10.04
C ILE A 245 -0.16 -35.26 10.56
N GLY A 246 -0.98 -34.68 9.69
CA GLY A 246 -2.05 -33.75 10.07
C GLY A 246 -3.02 -34.38 11.07
N LEU A 247 -3.50 -35.59 10.79
CA LEU A 247 -4.40 -36.36 11.65
C LEU A 247 -3.79 -36.62 13.02
N MET A 248 -2.55 -37.14 13.05
CA MET A 248 -1.83 -37.46 14.30
C MET A 248 -1.50 -36.18 15.10
N SER A 249 -1.17 -35.09 14.41
CA SER A 249 -0.81 -33.83 15.05
C SER A 249 -1.98 -33.10 15.72
N ARG A 250 -3.23 -33.53 15.52
CA ARG A 250 -4.39 -33.00 16.27
C ARG A 250 -4.25 -33.18 17.78
N LEU A 251 -3.44 -34.15 18.22
CA LEU A 251 -3.13 -34.40 19.63
C LEU A 251 -1.99 -33.51 20.16
N ASN A 252 -1.32 -32.73 19.31
CA ASN A 252 -0.18 -31.90 19.70
C ASN A 252 -0.62 -30.70 20.54
N ARG A 253 -0.04 -30.56 21.74
CA ARG A 253 -0.26 -29.41 22.63
C ARG A 253 1.02 -28.66 23.04
N LEU A 254 2.20 -29.24 22.77
CA LEU A 254 3.48 -28.80 23.34
C LEU A 254 4.19 -27.71 22.53
N PHE A 255 3.99 -27.63 21.20
CA PHE A 255 4.69 -26.65 20.33
C PHE A 255 3.75 -25.82 19.47
N VAL A 256 2.56 -25.54 20.00
CA VAL A 256 1.53 -24.74 19.32
C VAL A 256 1.73 -23.25 19.67
N PRO A 257 1.61 -22.32 18.70
CA PRO A 257 1.69 -20.89 18.99
C PRO A 257 0.61 -20.49 20.00
N ARG A 258 0.98 -19.64 20.96
CA ARG A 258 0.06 -19.06 21.95
C ARG A 258 0.09 -17.55 21.84
N ILE A 259 -1.08 -16.94 21.90
CA ILE A 259 -1.22 -15.49 21.97
C ILE A 259 -1.43 -15.07 23.42
N ASN A 260 -0.64 -14.10 23.90
CA ASN A 260 -0.87 -13.47 25.18
C ASN A 260 -1.93 -12.35 25.00
N PRO A 261 -3.14 -12.49 25.56
CA PRO A 261 -4.21 -11.51 25.38
C PRO A 261 -3.87 -10.14 25.98
N LYS A 262 -2.99 -10.06 26.99
CA LYS A 262 -2.57 -8.79 27.61
C LYS A 262 -1.59 -7.98 26.75
N ALA A 263 -0.84 -8.64 25.88
CA ALA A 263 0.10 -8.00 24.97
C ALA A 263 -0.46 -7.86 23.54
N CYS A 264 -1.57 -8.55 23.24
CA CYS A 264 -2.16 -8.53 21.92
C CYS A 264 -3.02 -7.28 21.74
N VAL A 265 -2.60 -6.35 20.89
CA VAL A 265 -3.35 -5.11 20.64
C VAL A 265 -4.80 -5.34 20.18
N HIS A 266 -5.09 -6.48 19.54
CA HIS A 266 -6.46 -6.86 19.20
C HIS A 266 -7.29 -7.22 20.43
N ALA A 267 -6.73 -8.01 21.35
CA ALA A 267 -7.43 -8.44 22.55
C ALA A 267 -7.47 -7.35 23.63
N THR A 268 -6.44 -6.49 23.70
CA THR A 268 -6.30 -5.44 24.72
C THR A 268 -7.00 -4.15 24.32
N HIS A 269 -6.89 -3.72 23.05
CA HIS A 269 -7.36 -2.42 22.57
C HIS A 269 -8.45 -2.52 21.48
N GLY A 270 -8.97 -3.72 21.19
CA GLY A 270 -10.02 -3.90 20.17
C GLY A 270 -9.58 -3.63 18.73
N VAL A 271 -8.28 -3.45 18.47
CA VAL A 271 -7.75 -3.12 17.14
C VAL A 271 -7.86 -4.32 16.18
N ASP A 272 -8.37 -4.15 14.95
CA ASP A 272 -8.34 -5.20 13.90
C ASP A 272 -6.93 -5.42 13.31
N CYS A 273 -5.97 -5.78 14.16
CA CYS A 273 -4.60 -6.09 13.76
C CYS A 273 -4.55 -7.48 13.13
N ARG A 274 -4.28 -7.59 11.81
CA ARG A 274 -4.21 -8.87 11.06
C ARG A 274 -2.79 -9.36 10.76
N ILE A 275 -1.76 -8.64 11.23
CA ILE A 275 -0.36 -8.86 10.86
C ILE A 275 0.10 -10.32 11.01
N CYS A 276 -0.25 -10.97 12.14
CA CYS A 276 0.15 -12.36 12.38
C CYS A 276 -0.64 -13.38 11.54
N ALA A 277 -1.89 -13.07 11.21
CA ALA A 277 -2.74 -13.92 10.36
C ALA A 277 -2.31 -13.82 8.89
N ASP A 278 -2.02 -12.60 8.41
CA ASP A 278 -1.59 -12.34 7.04
C ASP A 278 -0.19 -12.92 6.75
N ALA A 279 0.68 -12.97 7.76
CA ALA A 279 2.00 -13.63 7.66
C ALA A 279 1.94 -15.16 7.77
N CYS A 280 0.80 -15.75 8.12
CA CYS A 280 0.68 -17.19 8.27
C CYS A 280 0.50 -17.87 6.90
N PRO A 281 1.43 -18.74 6.45
CA PRO A 281 1.31 -19.40 5.14
C PRO A 281 0.12 -20.36 5.06
N GLU A 282 -0.36 -20.84 6.21
CA GLU A 282 -1.50 -21.75 6.33
C GLU A 282 -2.82 -21.00 6.64
N GLY A 283 -2.80 -19.66 6.72
CA GLY A 283 -4.00 -18.85 6.96
C GLY A 283 -4.59 -18.97 8.38
N ILE A 284 -3.82 -19.44 9.37
CA ILE A 284 -4.26 -19.55 10.76
C ILE A 284 -4.43 -18.17 11.38
N ASP A 285 -5.62 -17.90 11.92
CA ASP A 285 -5.93 -16.65 12.62
C ASP A 285 -5.85 -16.84 14.15
N LEU A 286 -4.73 -16.42 14.74
CA LEU A 286 -4.48 -16.53 16.18
C LEU A 286 -5.36 -15.63 17.05
N ARG A 287 -6.13 -14.71 16.44
CA ARG A 287 -6.96 -13.73 17.15
C ARG A 287 -8.25 -14.33 17.69
N ARG A 288 -8.67 -15.47 17.13
CA ARG A 288 -9.85 -16.23 17.57
C ARG A 288 -9.67 -16.90 18.94
N GLY A 289 -8.52 -16.73 19.59
CA GLY A 289 -8.21 -17.30 20.89
C GLY A 289 -7.43 -18.61 20.78
N LYS A 290 -7.88 -19.66 21.48
CA LYS A 290 -7.21 -20.97 21.45
C LYS A 290 -7.35 -21.60 20.07
N LEU A 291 -6.24 -22.13 19.54
CA LEU A 291 -6.26 -22.86 18.28
C LEU A 291 -7.18 -24.08 18.37
N THR A 292 -7.94 -24.31 17.31
CA THR A 292 -8.75 -25.52 17.16
C THR A 292 -7.88 -26.71 16.75
N SER A 293 -8.37 -27.93 16.91
CA SER A 293 -7.68 -29.14 16.41
C SER A 293 -7.39 -29.08 14.90
N ALA A 294 -8.25 -28.40 14.13
CA ALA A 294 -8.03 -28.15 12.72
C ALA A 294 -6.81 -27.22 12.49
N ASP A 295 -6.75 -26.09 13.20
CA ASP A 295 -5.62 -25.15 13.11
C ASP A 295 -4.29 -25.81 13.53
N VAL A 296 -4.32 -26.63 14.58
CA VAL A 296 -3.14 -27.40 15.05
C VAL A 296 -2.67 -28.39 13.99
N SER A 297 -3.61 -29.01 13.26
CA SER A 297 -3.31 -30.02 12.24
C SER A 297 -2.66 -29.47 10.96
N VAL A 298 -2.77 -28.16 10.72
CA VAL A 298 -2.15 -27.48 9.58
C VAL A 298 -0.93 -26.66 9.98
N CYS A 299 -0.79 -26.26 11.25
CA CYS A 299 0.33 -25.45 11.71
C CYS A 299 1.70 -26.14 11.52
N ILE A 300 2.48 -25.64 10.55
CA ILE A 300 3.87 -26.07 10.26
C ILE A 300 4.92 -25.49 11.22
N LYS A 301 4.49 -24.79 12.28
CA LYS A 301 5.34 -24.22 13.33
C LYS A 301 6.45 -23.32 12.79
N CYS A 302 6.08 -22.47 11.84
CA CYS A 302 7.03 -21.67 11.10
C CYS A 302 7.54 -20.42 11.81
N ARG A 303 6.90 -20.03 12.92
CA ARG A 303 7.19 -18.79 13.67
C ARG A 303 7.03 -17.47 12.90
N ALA A 304 6.59 -17.49 11.64
CA ALA A 304 6.37 -16.26 10.86
C ALA A 304 5.48 -15.26 11.62
N CYS A 305 4.36 -15.75 12.18
CA CYS A 305 3.44 -14.97 13.01
C CYS A 305 4.09 -14.33 14.25
N ALA A 306 5.09 -14.97 14.86
CA ALA A 306 5.82 -14.43 16.01
C ALA A 306 6.89 -13.41 15.60
N GLU A 307 7.50 -13.57 14.44
CA GLU A 307 8.52 -12.65 13.93
C GLU A 307 7.93 -11.31 13.49
N VAL A 308 6.72 -11.31 12.93
CA VAL A 308 6.05 -10.08 12.47
C VAL A 308 5.22 -9.39 13.54
N CYS A 309 4.97 -10.02 14.70
CA CYS A 309 4.09 -9.49 15.72
C CYS A 309 4.71 -8.24 16.38
N PRO A 310 4.13 -7.04 16.22
CA PRO A 310 4.75 -5.80 16.69
C PRO A 310 4.84 -5.73 18.22
N SER A 311 3.82 -6.25 18.92
CA SER A 311 3.77 -6.30 20.38
C SER A 311 4.38 -7.58 20.97
N ARG A 312 4.95 -8.46 20.13
CA ARG A 312 5.51 -9.75 20.55
C ARG A 312 4.54 -10.61 21.38
N ALA A 313 3.23 -10.47 21.12
CA ALA A 313 2.18 -11.22 21.80
C ALA A 313 2.16 -12.71 21.46
N VAL A 314 2.78 -13.13 20.34
CA VAL A 314 2.81 -14.51 19.90
C VAL A 314 4.07 -15.20 20.41
N SER A 315 3.88 -16.30 21.15
CA SER A 315 4.96 -17.12 21.71
C SER A 315 4.84 -18.57 21.24
N PHE A 316 5.98 -19.27 21.24
CA PHE A 316 6.04 -20.72 21.05
C PHE A 316 6.73 -21.32 22.29
N PRO A 317 6.20 -22.38 22.89
CA PRO A 317 6.85 -23.04 24.02
C PRO A 317 8.27 -23.53 23.67
N LEU A 318 9.19 -23.54 24.64
CA LEU A 318 10.57 -24.09 24.58
C LEU A 318 11.56 -23.41 23.60
N LEU A 319 11.16 -22.37 22.88
CA LEU A 319 12.06 -21.55 22.08
C LEU A 319 12.11 -20.15 22.69
N PRO A 320 13.29 -19.53 22.85
CA PRO A 320 13.39 -18.20 23.45
C PRO A 320 12.50 -17.24 22.66
N SER A 321 11.42 -16.80 23.30
CA SER A 321 10.74 -15.57 22.91
C SER A 321 11.66 -14.43 23.28
N SER A 322 11.77 -13.42 22.41
CA SER A 322 12.28 -12.13 22.85
C SER A 322 11.51 -11.73 24.11
N PRO A 323 12.15 -11.11 25.13
CA PRO A 323 11.45 -10.69 26.34
C PRO A 323 10.17 -9.94 25.96
N PHE A 324 9.08 -10.33 26.61
CA PHE A 324 7.79 -9.66 26.51
C PHE A 324 8.04 -8.19 26.80
N VAL A 325 7.67 -7.33 25.85
CA VAL A 325 7.48 -5.92 26.16
C VAL A 325 6.02 -5.87 26.53
N GLU A 326 5.71 -5.75 27.82
CA GLU A 326 4.39 -5.32 28.22
C GLU A 326 4.11 -4.06 27.40
N THR A 327 3.03 -4.08 26.60
CA THR A 327 2.75 -2.96 25.72
C THR A 327 2.55 -1.76 26.62
N ALA A 328 3.53 -0.86 26.64
CA ALA A 328 3.36 0.44 27.29
C ALA A 328 2.01 1.00 26.83
N PRO A 329 1.24 1.61 27.73
CA PRO A 329 -0.08 2.14 27.39
C PRO A 329 0.07 3.00 26.15
N MET A 330 -0.66 2.63 25.10
CA MET A 330 -0.60 3.34 23.84
C MET A 330 -1.01 4.79 24.11
N PRO A 331 -0.21 5.78 23.67
CA PRO A 331 -0.57 7.16 23.93
C PRO A 331 -1.89 7.49 23.23
N ALA A 332 -2.71 8.31 23.90
CA ALA A 332 -3.91 8.87 23.30
C ALA A 332 -3.55 9.61 21.99
N ARG A 333 -4.51 9.66 21.06
CA ARG A 333 -4.34 10.44 19.83
C ARG A 333 -4.10 11.90 20.18
N GLY A 334 -3.01 12.44 19.64
CA GLY A 334 -2.70 13.86 19.75
C GLY A 334 -3.80 14.71 19.11
N ARG A 335 -3.85 16.00 19.46
CA ARG A 335 -4.72 16.98 18.81
C ARG A 335 -3.83 17.97 18.08
N ILE A 336 -4.20 18.29 16.84
CA ILE A 336 -3.57 19.41 16.13
C ILE A 336 -4.11 20.69 16.73
N GLU A 337 -3.20 21.55 17.15
CA GLU A 337 -3.56 22.90 17.57
C GLU A 337 -4.00 23.70 16.35
N ILE A 338 -5.26 24.12 16.37
CA ILE A 338 -5.83 24.99 15.37
C ILE A 338 -5.86 26.40 15.95
N VAL A 339 -5.34 27.37 15.21
CA VAL A 339 -5.34 28.79 15.59
C VAL A 339 -6.78 29.24 15.95
N PRO A 340 -7.04 30.07 16.97
CA PRO A 340 -8.40 30.53 17.30
C PRO A 340 -9.06 31.33 16.17
N VAL A 341 -10.39 31.26 16.04
CA VAL A 341 -11.15 31.91 14.93
C VAL A 341 -10.84 33.40 14.83
N ALA A 342 -10.80 34.14 15.95
CA ALA A 342 -10.50 35.57 15.95
C ALA A 342 -9.15 35.89 15.28
N GLU A 343 -8.13 35.06 15.49
CA GLU A 343 -6.81 35.21 14.86
C GLU A 343 -6.83 34.75 13.39
N ARG A 344 -7.58 33.68 13.07
CA ARG A 344 -7.74 33.16 11.69
C ARG A 344 -8.32 34.20 10.74
N LEU A 345 -9.21 35.07 11.22
CA LEU A 345 -9.92 36.06 10.42
C LEU A 345 -9.08 37.30 10.10
N VAL A 346 -8.01 37.57 10.85
CA VAL A 346 -7.17 38.76 10.69
C VAL A 346 -6.13 38.57 9.58
N GLY A 347 -5.73 37.34 9.30
CA GLY A 347 -4.61 37.07 8.40
C GLY A 347 -4.66 35.73 7.67
N TYR A 348 -3.57 35.45 6.97
CA TYR A 348 -3.39 34.27 6.11
C TYR A 348 -2.30 33.31 6.63
N GLU A 349 -1.98 33.39 7.92
CA GLU A 349 -1.06 32.45 8.59
C GLU A 349 -1.59 31.01 8.56
N GLU A 350 -0.69 30.02 8.61
CA GLU A 350 -1.08 28.61 8.60
C GLU A 350 -1.98 28.27 9.81
N VAL A 351 -3.22 27.86 9.53
CA VAL A 351 -4.26 27.66 10.55
C VAL A 351 -3.99 26.43 11.43
N ARG A 352 -3.38 25.40 10.86
CA ARG A 352 -2.98 24.18 11.57
C ARG A 352 -1.52 24.32 12.00
N ARG A 353 -1.22 24.29 13.30
CA ARG A 353 0.17 24.31 13.77
C ARG A 353 0.82 22.92 13.63
N PRO A 354 2.13 22.85 13.32
CA PRO A 354 2.83 21.57 13.26
C PRO A 354 2.95 20.95 14.66
N LEU A 355 3.03 19.61 14.72
CA LEU A 355 3.36 18.92 15.97
C LEU A 355 4.79 19.26 16.40
N ASP A 356 5.01 19.40 17.70
CA ASP A 356 6.36 19.36 18.25
C ASP A 356 7.00 17.98 17.97
N ILE A 357 8.32 17.95 17.81
CA ILE A 357 9.03 16.70 17.48
C ILE A 357 8.91 15.66 18.59
N ARG A 358 8.87 16.05 19.86
CA ARG A 358 8.64 15.09 20.96
C ARG A 358 7.26 14.46 20.84
N GLU A 359 6.26 15.25 20.45
CA GLU A 359 4.92 14.75 20.22
C GLU A 359 4.84 13.88 18.95
N ALA A 360 5.53 14.24 17.86
CA ALA A 360 5.63 13.41 16.67
C ALA A 360 6.26 12.05 16.98
N VAL A 361 7.33 12.02 17.78
CA VAL A 361 7.96 10.78 18.29
C VAL A 361 6.96 9.98 19.12
N ARG A 362 6.27 10.63 20.08
CA ARG A 362 5.24 9.98 20.90
C ARG A 362 4.11 9.38 20.05
N GLN A 363 3.53 10.13 19.13
CA GLN A 363 2.42 9.69 18.27
C GLN A 363 2.86 8.59 17.29
N SER A 364 4.12 8.57 16.85
CA SER A 364 4.63 7.50 15.99
C SER A 364 4.61 6.12 16.65
N SER A 365 4.69 6.06 17.98
CA SER A 365 4.62 4.80 18.75
C SER A 365 3.27 4.09 18.66
N ARG A 366 2.20 4.80 18.26
CA ARG A 366 0.86 4.25 18.00
C ARG A 366 0.82 3.39 16.73
N CYS A 367 1.83 3.52 15.85
CA CYS A 367 1.88 2.78 14.59
C CYS A 367 2.16 1.29 14.82
N LEU A 368 1.21 0.42 14.39
CA LEU A 368 1.40 -1.04 14.40
C LEU A 368 2.36 -1.55 13.33
N ARG A 369 2.81 -0.70 12.40
CA ARG A 369 3.69 -1.03 11.28
C ARG A 369 3.10 -2.12 10.35
N CYS A 370 1.79 -2.07 10.13
CA CYS A 370 1.05 -3.05 9.31
C CYS A 370 1.17 -2.84 7.79
N GLY A 371 1.70 -1.71 7.32
CA GLY A 371 1.89 -1.44 5.89
C GLY A 371 0.65 -1.04 5.08
N ARG A 372 -0.58 -1.14 5.62
CA ARG A 372 -1.82 -0.80 4.88
C ARG A 372 -1.85 0.64 4.35
N CYS A 373 -1.33 1.59 5.12
CA CYS A 373 -1.23 2.99 4.70
C CYS A 373 -0.25 3.19 3.52
N THR A 374 0.81 2.39 3.46
CA THR A 374 1.79 2.43 2.35
C THR A 374 1.17 1.93 1.06
N SER A 375 0.34 0.88 1.10
CA SER A 375 -0.28 0.30 -0.11
C SER A 375 -1.30 1.21 -0.79
N VAL A 376 -1.90 2.15 -0.05
CA VAL A 376 -2.87 3.12 -0.61
C VAL A 376 -2.26 4.49 -0.88
N CYS A 377 -1.03 4.73 -0.44
CA CYS A 377 -0.34 6.00 -0.70
C CYS A 377 0.00 6.07 -2.19
N PRO A 378 -0.46 7.10 -2.94
CA PRO A 378 -0.15 7.21 -4.36
C PRO A 378 1.35 7.23 -4.66
N GLN A 379 2.15 7.79 -3.73
CA GLN A 379 3.60 7.86 -3.84
C GLN A 379 4.34 6.58 -3.37
N GLY A 380 3.64 5.62 -2.78
CA GLY A 380 4.29 4.45 -2.15
C GLY A 380 5.16 4.81 -0.95
N ASN A 381 4.82 5.86 -0.18
CA ASN A 381 5.64 6.29 0.95
C ASN A 381 5.85 5.18 1.98
N ARG A 382 7.09 5.06 2.47
CA ARG A 382 7.54 4.02 3.41
C ARG A 382 7.12 4.29 4.86
N VAL A 383 5.82 4.57 5.07
CA VAL A 383 5.23 4.98 6.36
C VAL A 383 5.64 4.09 7.51
N SER A 384 5.50 2.78 7.36
CA SER A 384 5.84 1.84 8.43
C SER A 384 7.33 1.84 8.79
N GLN A 385 8.22 2.18 7.86
CA GLN A 385 9.67 2.19 8.08
C GLN A 385 10.09 3.45 8.83
N TRP A 386 9.68 4.64 8.36
CA TRP A 386 10.04 5.88 9.04
C TRP A 386 9.31 6.03 10.39
N MET A 387 8.10 5.48 10.54
CA MET A 387 7.44 5.37 11.86
C MET A 387 8.28 4.50 12.82
N ALA A 388 8.89 3.43 12.32
CA ALA A 388 9.73 2.55 13.14
C ALA A 388 11.01 3.25 13.62
N LEU A 389 11.64 4.06 12.77
CA LEU A 389 12.80 4.89 13.14
C LEU A 389 12.40 5.98 14.13
N LEU A 390 11.35 6.73 13.81
CA LEU A 390 10.88 7.84 14.63
C LEU A 390 10.46 7.40 16.03
N SER A 391 9.77 6.25 16.15
CA SER A 391 9.37 5.68 17.45
C SER A 391 10.54 5.30 18.37
N ARG A 392 11.77 5.26 17.86
CA ARG A 392 13.01 5.03 18.61
C ARG A 392 13.81 6.31 18.85
N GLY A 393 13.27 7.47 18.44
CA GLY A 393 13.94 8.76 18.49
C GLY A 393 14.90 9.03 17.32
N ASP A 394 14.96 8.15 16.30
CA ASP A 394 15.79 8.38 15.11
C ASP A 394 15.07 9.30 14.11
N VAL A 395 15.08 10.60 14.42
CA VAL A 395 14.43 11.65 13.61
C VAL A 395 15.13 11.80 12.26
N ASP A 396 16.46 11.81 12.22
CA ASP A 396 17.22 11.97 10.97
C ASP A 396 17.04 10.78 10.02
N GLY A 397 17.04 9.56 10.55
CA GLY A 397 16.75 8.36 9.77
C GLY A 397 15.33 8.38 9.19
N ALA A 398 14.34 8.81 9.98
CA ALA A 398 12.97 9.00 9.51
C ALA A 398 12.88 10.09 8.42
N ALA A 399 13.52 11.25 8.65
CA ALA A 399 13.55 12.37 7.70
C ALA A 399 14.20 11.98 6.37
N ARG A 400 15.30 11.20 6.38
CA ARG A 400 15.92 10.66 5.16
C ARG A 400 14.95 9.86 4.29
N LEU A 401 14.09 9.06 4.91
CA LEU A 401 13.08 8.27 4.19
C LEU A 401 11.91 9.13 3.69
N MET A 402 11.51 10.17 4.44
CA MET A 402 10.44 11.10 4.03
C MET A 402 10.89 12.00 2.87
N LEU A 403 12.09 12.58 2.99
CA LEU A 403 12.68 13.52 2.03
C LEU A 403 13.45 12.82 0.89
N GLN A 404 13.00 11.62 0.53
CA GLN A 404 13.48 10.89 -0.64
C GLN A 404 13.23 11.68 -1.93
N GLU A 405 13.95 11.30 -2.99
CA GLU A 405 13.91 11.91 -4.32
C GLU A 405 12.46 12.11 -4.80
N GLY A 406 12.10 13.37 -5.07
CA GLY A 406 10.82 13.81 -5.60
C GLY A 406 9.62 13.70 -4.65
N ALA A 407 9.75 13.37 -3.36
CA ALA A 407 8.60 13.07 -2.49
C ALA A 407 7.82 14.30 -1.96
N LEU A 408 8.45 15.48 -1.89
CA LEU A 408 7.86 16.74 -1.42
C LEU A 408 7.05 16.64 -0.09
N PRO A 409 7.56 15.97 0.98
CA PRO A 409 6.79 15.73 2.21
C PRO A 409 6.39 17.02 2.93
N GLU A 410 7.18 18.09 2.82
CA GLU A 410 6.87 19.39 3.41
C GLU A 410 5.62 20.03 2.79
N ILE A 411 5.25 19.63 1.57
CA ILE A 411 4.02 20.06 0.90
C ILE A 411 2.91 19.03 1.15
N CYS A 412 3.17 17.75 0.88
CA CYS A 412 2.16 16.69 1.01
C CYS A 412 1.62 16.53 2.43
N GLY A 413 2.45 16.71 3.46
CA GLY A 413 2.00 16.66 4.86
C GLY A 413 0.99 17.77 5.24
N ARG A 414 0.86 18.83 4.41
CA ARG A 414 -0.10 19.92 4.62
C ARG A 414 -1.40 19.73 3.84
N VAL A 415 -1.31 19.30 2.59
CA VAL A 415 -2.42 19.37 1.63
C VAL A 415 -2.96 18.01 1.18
N CYS A 416 -2.35 16.90 1.60
CA CYS A 416 -2.82 15.58 1.23
C CYS A 416 -4.13 15.24 1.97
N PRO A 417 -5.18 14.74 1.28
CA PRO A 417 -6.42 14.33 1.93
C PRO A 417 -6.26 12.94 2.58
N SER A 418 -5.56 12.88 3.71
CA SER A 418 -5.22 11.64 4.43
C SER A 418 -6.43 10.78 4.78
N GLU A 419 -7.57 11.41 5.09
CA GLU A 419 -8.88 10.77 5.35
C GLU A 419 -9.42 9.97 4.15
N ARG A 420 -8.89 10.20 2.94
CA ARG A 420 -9.22 9.43 1.72
C ARG A 420 -8.18 8.34 1.43
N PHE A 421 -7.00 8.42 2.02
CA PHE A 421 -5.85 7.54 1.77
C PHE A 421 -5.37 6.85 3.05
N CYS A 422 -4.23 7.30 3.60
CA CYS A 422 -3.45 6.59 4.60
C CYS A 422 -4.14 6.45 5.96
N GLU A 423 -4.88 7.47 6.40
CA GLU A 423 -5.61 7.44 7.67
C GLU A 423 -6.88 6.60 7.58
N ARG A 424 -7.54 6.59 6.41
CA ARG A 424 -8.74 5.79 6.15
C ARG A 424 -8.54 4.30 6.39
N VAL A 425 -7.39 3.78 5.95
CA VAL A 425 -7.07 2.34 6.05
C VAL A 425 -6.23 1.99 7.27
N CYS A 426 -6.00 2.97 8.16
CA CYS A 426 -5.20 2.77 9.35
C CYS A 426 -5.90 1.79 10.30
N SER A 427 -5.21 0.72 10.69
CA SER A 427 -5.77 -0.27 11.63
C SER A 427 -6.17 0.34 12.98
N MET A 428 -5.63 1.51 13.33
CA MET A 428 -5.95 2.21 14.58
C MET A 428 -7.26 3.00 14.54
N GLN A 429 -7.84 3.21 13.36
CA GLN A 429 -8.94 4.15 13.14
C GLN A 429 -10.17 3.86 14.01
N GLU A 430 -10.66 2.62 14.03
CA GLU A 430 -11.90 2.25 14.73
C GLU A 430 -11.74 2.15 16.26
N ALA A 431 -10.53 1.85 16.74
CA ALA A 431 -10.29 1.65 18.16
C ALA A 431 -10.00 2.97 18.89
N GLU A 432 -9.01 3.73 18.39
CA GLU A 432 -8.41 4.86 19.13
C GLU A 432 -8.12 6.05 18.19
N GLY A 433 -8.68 6.03 16.97
CA GLY A 433 -8.40 6.99 15.91
C GLY A 433 -7.06 6.76 15.20
N ALA A 434 -7.01 7.08 13.90
CA ALA A 434 -5.83 6.84 13.07
C ALA A 434 -4.57 7.53 13.62
N VAL A 435 -3.43 6.91 13.29
CA VAL A 435 -2.13 7.55 13.44
C VAL A 435 -2.10 8.79 12.55
N MET A 436 -1.65 9.91 13.11
CA MET A 436 -1.62 11.24 12.46
C MET A 436 -0.47 11.34 11.44
N ILE A 437 -0.52 10.47 10.43
CA ILE A 437 0.54 10.28 9.43
C ILE A 437 0.97 11.59 8.75
N PRO A 438 0.05 12.40 8.15
CA PRO A 438 0.46 13.64 7.48
C PRO A 438 1.03 14.68 8.44
N ASP A 439 0.50 14.78 9.66
CA ASP A 439 0.98 15.74 10.66
C ASP A 439 2.38 15.38 11.17
N ILE A 440 2.66 14.09 11.36
CA ILE A 440 4.00 13.58 11.68
C ILE A 440 4.95 13.82 10.50
N GLU A 441 4.53 13.53 9.27
CA GLU A 441 5.32 13.78 8.05
C GLU A 441 5.67 15.26 7.91
N ARG A 442 4.70 16.16 8.15
CA ARG A 442 4.91 17.62 8.16
C ARG A 442 5.91 18.03 9.24
N ALA A 443 5.68 17.61 10.50
CA ALA A 443 6.52 18.01 11.62
C ALA A 443 7.99 17.59 11.43
N VAL A 444 8.21 16.32 11.08
CA VAL A 444 9.57 15.75 10.93
C VAL A 444 10.28 16.32 9.71
N SER A 445 9.60 16.44 8.56
CA SER A 445 10.22 17.02 7.36
C SER A 445 10.57 18.50 7.55
N GLN A 446 9.68 19.27 8.18
CA GLN A 446 9.91 20.68 8.50
C GLN A 446 11.11 20.83 9.45
N TYR A 447 11.10 20.11 10.58
CA TYR A 447 12.18 20.15 11.55
C TYR A 447 13.54 19.80 10.92
N ALA A 448 13.60 18.74 10.12
CA ALA A 448 14.83 18.34 9.45
C ALA A 448 15.34 19.47 8.55
N LEU A 449 14.48 20.03 7.69
CA LEU A 449 14.87 21.12 6.80
C LEU A 449 15.30 22.39 7.56
N ASP A 450 14.64 22.72 8.67
CA ASP A 450 15.01 23.86 9.54
C ASP A 450 16.36 23.66 10.22
N HIS A 451 16.74 22.42 10.52
CA HIS A 451 18.02 22.07 11.15
C HIS A 451 19.11 21.74 10.13
N GLY A 452 18.97 22.24 8.90
CA GLY A 452 20.00 22.14 7.86
C GLY A 452 20.09 20.78 7.18
N PHE A 453 19.11 19.88 7.37
CA PHE A 453 19.07 18.64 6.60
C PHE A 453 18.87 18.97 5.12
N LYS A 454 19.88 18.64 4.32
CA LYS A 454 19.83 18.79 2.87
C LYS A 454 19.47 17.46 2.23
N PRO A 455 18.30 17.35 1.60
CA PRO A 455 17.86 16.08 1.06
C PRO A 455 18.70 15.72 -0.19
N GLY A 456 19.66 14.82 0.00
CA GLY A 456 20.47 14.16 -1.04
C GLY A 456 21.45 15.05 -1.81
N ILE A 457 22.74 14.72 -1.76
CA ILE A 457 23.75 15.33 -2.64
C ILE A 457 23.47 14.90 -4.08
N ARG A 458 23.48 15.85 -5.03
CA ARG A 458 23.40 15.54 -6.46
C ARG A 458 24.51 14.56 -6.83
N ARG A 459 24.15 13.41 -7.42
CA ARG A 459 25.11 12.47 -8.01
C ARG A 459 25.94 13.18 -9.09
N ALA A 460 27.08 12.59 -9.46
CA ALA A 460 27.94 13.12 -10.52
C ALA A 460 27.11 13.45 -11.77
N ARG A 461 27.37 14.63 -12.36
CA ARG A 461 26.61 15.09 -13.52
C ARG A 461 26.78 14.11 -14.67
N VAL A 462 25.67 13.78 -15.31
CA VAL A 462 25.66 13.02 -16.56
C VAL A 462 25.44 13.96 -17.75
N PRO A 463 25.85 13.60 -18.99
CA PRO A 463 25.60 14.42 -20.17
C PRO A 463 24.11 14.65 -20.48
N ALA A 464 23.24 13.75 -20.01
CA ALA A 464 21.81 13.79 -20.31
C ALA A 464 21.13 15.09 -19.85
N LYS A 465 20.20 15.56 -20.67
CA LYS A 465 19.43 16.79 -20.50
C LYS A 465 17.94 16.48 -20.54
N ALA A 466 17.20 17.06 -19.61
CA ALA A 466 15.75 16.93 -19.55
C ALA A 466 15.08 18.29 -19.39
N ALA A 467 14.02 18.51 -20.17
CA ALA A 467 13.13 19.65 -20.01
C ALA A 467 11.88 19.24 -19.23
N VAL A 468 11.47 20.06 -18.26
CA VAL A 468 10.21 19.91 -17.52
C VAL A 468 9.35 21.12 -17.84
N ILE A 469 8.15 20.90 -18.37
CA ILE A 469 7.21 21.97 -18.73
C ILE A 469 6.10 22.00 -17.68
N GLY A 470 6.04 23.09 -16.91
CA GLY A 470 5.19 23.26 -15.74
C GLY A 470 5.96 22.97 -14.45
N ALA A 471 6.01 23.98 -13.58
CA ALA A 471 6.62 23.97 -12.25
C ALA A 471 5.60 23.66 -11.14
N GLY A 472 4.50 22.96 -11.46
CA GLY A 472 3.58 22.39 -10.48
C GLY A 472 4.15 21.15 -9.76
N PRO A 473 3.39 20.53 -8.84
CA PRO A 473 3.89 19.42 -8.02
C PRO A 473 4.52 18.26 -8.80
N ALA A 474 3.91 17.86 -9.93
CA ALA A 474 4.45 16.82 -10.80
C ALA A 474 5.80 17.22 -11.40
N GLY A 475 5.91 18.44 -11.92
CA GLY A 475 7.14 18.97 -12.49
C GLY A 475 8.25 19.11 -11.46
N LEU A 476 7.94 19.65 -10.27
CA LEU A 476 8.90 19.77 -9.17
C LEU A 476 9.41 18.41 -8.69
N ALA A 477 8.52 17.41 -8.58
CA ALA A 477 8.88 16.05 -8.21
C ALA A 477 9.79 15.39 -9.26
N CYS A 478 9.46 15.54 -10.54
CA CYS A 478 10.26 15.03 -11.65
C CYS A 478 11.65 15.70 -11.68
N ALA A 479 11.69 17.02 -11.55
CA ALA A 479 12.92 17.79 -11.57
C ALA A 479 13.85 17.45 -10.39
N ASP A 480 13.32 17.39 -9.15
CA ASP A 480 14.09 16.98 -7.97
C ASP A 480 14.67 15.57 -8.14
N TYR A 481 13.87 14.63 -8.65
CA TYR A 481 14.29 13.25 -8.87
C TYR A 481 15.42 13.16 -9.91
N LEU A 482 15.22 13.74 -11.09
CA LEU A 482 16.21 13.71 -12.18
C LEU A 482 17.50 14.44 -11.80
N ALA A 483 17.39 15.60 -11.17
CA ALA A 483 18.56 16.40 -10.79
C ALA A 483 19.44 15.68 -9.76
N ARG A 484 18.84 15.00 -8.76
CA ARG A 484 19.58 14.19 -7.80
C ARG A 484 20.29 13.01 -8.44
N ARG A 485 19.77 12.48 -9.55
CA ARG A 485 20.41 11.44 -10.37
C ARG A 485 21.44 11.97 -11.36
N GLY A 486 21.79 13.26 -11.28
CA GLY A 486 22.87 13.86 -12.06
C GLY A 486 22.43 14.51 -13.38
N VAL A 487 21.18 14.33 -13.81
CA VAL A 487 20.64 14.87 -15.08
C VAL A 487 20.63 16.40 -15.05
N ASN A 488 20.90 17.04 -16.19
CA ASN A 488 20.79 18.49 -16.33
C ASN A 488 19.34 18.87 -16.64
N VAL A 489 18.64 19.38 -15.64
CA VAL A 489 17.20 19.68 -15.73
C VAL A 489 16.97 21.17 -15.92
N THR A 490 16.13 21.53 -16.90
CA THR A 490 15.55 22.87 -17.04
C THR A 490 14.04 22.80 -16.89
N VAL A 491 13.49 23.59 -15.98
CA VAL A 491 12.04 23.72 -15.74
C VAL A 491 11.55 25.02 -16.38
N TYR A 492 10.49 24.94 -17.18
CA TYR A 492 9.83 26.07 -17.82
C TYR A 492 8.44 26.26 -17.21
N ASP A 493 8.05 27.50 -16.88
CA ASP A 493 6.69 27.81 -16.40
C ASP A 493 6.23 29.18 -16.91
N LYS A 494 4.91 29.31 -17.14
CA LYS A 494 4.27 30.56 -17.57
C LYS A 494 4.14 31.57 -16.43
N GLU A 495 4.09 31.10 -15.19
CA GLU A 495 3.99 31.95 -14.00
C GLU A 495 5.37 32.42 -13.54
N ARG A 496 5.41 33.47 -12.71
CA ARG A 496 6.64 34.13 -12.25
C ARG A 496 7.39 33.33 -11.18
N ASP A 497 6.68 32.49 -10.43
CA ASP A 497 7.25 31.61 -9.41
C ASP A 497 6.84 30.15 -9.63
N ILE A 498 7.56 29.24 -8.99
CA ILE A 498 7.27 27.82 -9.05
C ILE A 498 6.03 27.47 -8.21
N GLY A 499 5.52 26.25 -8.37
CA GLY A 499 4.49 25.65 -7.52
C GLY A 499 3.15 25.46 -8.21
N GLY A 500 2.88 26.14 -9.33
CA GLY A 500 1.57 26.09 -9.98
C GLY A 500 0.44 26.42 -8.99
N LEU A 501 -0.58 25.57 -8.89
CA LEU A 501 -1.67 25.76 -7.91
C LEU A 501 -1.20 25.75 -6.44
N LEU A 502 -0.01 25.22 -6.11
CA LEU A 502 0.54 25.36 -4.75
C LEU A 502 0.77 26.83 -4.38
N SER A 503 1.19 27.65 -5.34
CA SER A 503 1.51 29.07 -5.16
C SER A 503 0.40 30.00 -5.60
N TYR A 504 -0.37 29.59 -6.61
CA TYR A 504 -1.37 30.43 -7.29
C TYR A 504 -2.82 29.97 -7.07
N GLY A 505 -3.07 28.94 -6.25
CA GLY A 505 -4.42 28.42 -5.99
C GLY A 505 -4.71 28.11 -4.52
N ILE A 506 -3.91 27.25 -3.89
CA ILE A 506 -4.08 26.86 -2.49
C ILE A 506 -3.76 28.08 -1.61
N PRO A 507 -4.69 28.57 -0.77
CA PRO A 507 -4.46 29.76 0.04
C PRO A 507 -3.29 29.61 1.03
N PRO A 508 -2.61 30.71 1.39
CA PRO A 508 -1.47 30.67 2.32
C PRO A 508 -1.81 30.10 3.70
N PHE A 509 -3.06 30.24 4.15
CA PHE A 509 -3.51 29.69 5.45
C PHE A 509 -3.53 28.14 5.49
N LYS A 510 -3.40 27.47 4.34
CA LYS A 510 -3.21 26.01 4.22
C LYS A 510 -1.78 25.63 3.85
N LEU A 511 -1.11 26.44 3.03
CA LEU A 511 0.24 26.20 2.55
C LEU A 511 0.99 27.52 2.43
N SER A 512 1.85 27.80 3.42
CA SER A 512 2.68 29.01 3.41
C SER A 512 3.55 29.08 2.15
N ARG A 513 3.72 30.29 1.62
CA ARG A 513 4.59 30.55 0.45
C ARG A 513 6.06 30.29 0.76
N ASP A 514 6.47 30.38 2.03
CA ASP A 514 7.82 30.06 2.46
C ASP A 514 8.18 28.59 2.21
N VAL A 515 7.18 27.69 2.29
CA VAL A 515 7.39 26.26 2.02
C VAL A 515 7.75 26.05 0.54
N VAL A 516 7.07 26.75 -0.36
CA VAL A 516 7.34 26.66 -1.80
C VAL A 516 8.64 27.39 -2.15
N ALA A 517 8.90 28.55 -1.56
CA ALA A 517 10.16 29.28 -1.71
C ALA A 517 11.36 28.44 -1.25
N ARG A 518 11.22 27.70 -0.15
CA ARG A 518 12.24 26.76 0.32
C ARG A 518 12.48 25.64 -0.69
N ARG A 519 11.41 25.07 -1.27
CA ARG A 519 11.54 24.07 -2.34
C ARG A 519 12.27 24.62 -3.56
N ARG A 520 12.01 25.88 -3.93
CA ARG A 520 12.76 26.59 -4.99
C ARG A 520 14.25 26.65 -4.66
N ALA A 521 14.60 27.05 -3.44
CA ALA A 521 15.99 27.11 -2.99
C ALA A 521 16.68 25.74 -3.09
N LEU A 522 16.02 24.66 -2.64
CA LEU A 522 16.54 23.29 -2.75
C LEU A 522 16.81 22.88 -4.21
N LEU A 523 15.90 23.21 -5.14
CA LEU A 523 16.10 22.91 -6.56
C LEU A 523 17.26 23.72 -7.17
N ASN A 524 17.39 24.99 -6.80
CA ASN A 524 18.51 25.83 -7.23
C ASN A 524 19.85 25.28 -6.71
N GLU A 525 19.92 24.82 -5.45
CA GLU A 525 21.11 24.16 -4.89
C GLU A 525 21.49 22.88 -5.65
N LEU A 526 20.50 22.13 -6.16
CA LEU A 526 20.73 20.98 -7.04
C LEU A 526 21.19 21.37 -8.46
N GLY A 527 21.17 22.67 -8.78
CA GLY A 527 21.53 23.20 -10.09
C GLY A 527 20.46 22.97 -11.15
N VAL A 528 19.18 22.90 -10.75
CA VAL A 528 18.04 22.94 -11.68
C VAL A 528 17.89 24.36 -12.21
N LYS A 529 17.82 24.51 -13.54
CA LYS A 529 17.58 25.81 -14.17
C LYS A 529 16.08 26.10 -14.21
N LEU A 530 15.64 27.22 -13.66
CA LEU A 530 14.24 27.65 -13.67
C LEU A 530 14.07 28.80 -14.69
N VAL A 531 13.27 28.58 -15.72
CA VAL A 531 12.89 29.55 -16.76
C VAL A 531 11.41 29.91 -16.56
N MET A 532 11.18 30.94 -15.75
CA MET A 532 9.83 31.36 -15.31
C MET A 532 9.29 32.47 -16.22
N ALA A 533 8.02 32.84 -16.02
CA ALA A 533 7.32 33.87 -16.79
C ALA A 533 7.41 33.65 -18.31
N THR A 534 7.38 32.39 -18.74
CA THR A 534 7.64 31.98 -20.12
C THR A 534 6.51 31.10 -20.65
N THR A 535 5.76 31.59 -21.64
CA THR A 535 4.65 30.86 -22.25
C THR A 535 5.09 30.10 -23.51
N LEU A 536 5.12 28.77 -23.42
CA LEU A 536 5.38 27.91 -24.59
C LEU A 536 4.31 28.06 -25.67
N GLY A 537 4.75 28.03 -26.94
CA GLY A 537 3.91 28.24 -28.12
C GLY A 537 3.64 29.71 -28.43
N LYS A 538 4.09 30.64 -27.58
CA LYS A 538 4.08 32.09 -27.85
C LYS A 538 5.50 32.65 -27.87
N GLU A 539 6.22 32.52 -26.76
CA GLU A 539 7.55 33.11 -26.57
C GLU A 539 8.67 32.12 -26.91
N LEU A 540 8.41 30.83 -26.70
CA LEU A 540 9.35 29.74 -26.94
C LEU A 540 8.67 28.60 -27.70
N ASP A 541 9.35 28.15 -28.75
CA ASP A 541 8.90 27.01 -29.55
C ASP A 541 9.20 25.68 -28.84
N PHE A 542 8.21 24.79 -28.81
CA PHE A 542 8.31 23.50 -28.16
C PHE A 542 9.28 22.56 -28.89
N GLU A 543 9.31 22.59 -30.23
CA GLU A 543 10.19 21.72 -31.01
C GLU A 543 11.66 22.07 -30.79
N SER A 544 11.98 23.35 -30.63
CA SER A 544 13.32 23.79 -30.20
C SER A 544 13.73 23.20 -28.85
N ILE A 545 12.85 23.26 -27.84
CA ILE A 545 13.11 22.67 -26.52
C ILE A 545 13.31 21.15 -26.64
N ARG A 546 12.47 20.49 -27.43
CA ARG A 546 12.53 19.05 -27.62
C ARG A 546 13.81 18.59 -28.32
N ARG A 547 14.33 19.32 -29.31
CA ARG A 547 15.61 18.98 -29.97
C ARG A 547 16.84 19.16 -29.07
N GLN A 548 16.76 20.02 -28.07
CA GLN A 548 17.88 20.34 -27.17
C GLN A 548 17.99 19.41 -25.96
N ASN A 549 16.99 18.54 -25.75
CA ASN A 549 16.89 17.68 -24.57
C ASN A 549 16.66 16.24 -25.00
N ASP A 550 17.23 15.29 -24.25
CA ASP A 550 17.05 13.86 -24.51
C ASP A 550 15.64 13.40 -24.16
N ALA A 551 15.01 14.06 -23.18
CA ALA A 551 13.63 13.81 -22.78
C ALA A 551 12.91 15.11 -22.36
N VAL A 552 11.59 15.11 -22.52
CA VAL A 552 10.69 16.19 -22.10
C VAL A 552 9.58 15.63 -21.23
N PHE A 553 9.33 16.24 -20.08
CA PHE A 553 8.21 15.93 -19.20
C PHE A 553 7.20 17.08 -19.19
N VAL A 554 5.95 16.80 -19.55
CA VAL A 554 4.86 17.79 -19.61
C VAL A 554 3.96 17.66 -18.37
N ALA A 555 3.90 18.72 -17.58
CA ALA A 555 3.17 18.84 -16.32
C ALA A 555 2.41 20.18 -16.23
N THR A 556 1.72 20.55 -17.31
CA THR A 556 0.99 21.83 -17.46
C THR A 556 -0.27 21.94 -16.61
N GLY A 557 -0.74 20.84 -16.01
CA GLY A 557 -1.90 20.78 -15.15
C GLY A 557 -3.24 20.92 -15.88
N ALA A 558 -4.30 21.21 -15.11
CA ALA A 558 -5.65 21.46 -15.61
C ALA A 558 -6.13 22.84 -15.12
N GLY A 559 -5.95 23.86 -15.97
CA GLY A 559 -6.20 25.27 -15.60
C GLY A 559 -7.57 25.81 -16.00
N CYS A 560 -8.28 25.15 -16.92
CA CYS A 560 -9.53 25.66 -17.46
C CYS A 560 -10.69 25.37 -16.49
N ALA A 561 -11.33 26.42 -15.97
CA ALA A 561 -12.49 26.28 -15.10
C ALA A 561 -13.66 25.62 -15.85
N VAL A 562 -14.39 24.74 -15.14
CA VAL A 562 -15.64 24.17 -15.63
C VAL A 562 -16.77 25.17 -15.37
N GLY A 563 -17.42 25.62 -16.45
CA GLY A 563 -18.58 26.51 -16.39
C GLY A 563 -19.84 25.83 -15.84
N LEU A 564 -20.90 26.63 -15.65
CA LEU A 564 -22.21 26.20 -15.17
C LEU A 564 -23.06 25.60 -16.30
N SER A 565 -22.97 26.15 -17.51
CA SER A 565 -23.89 25.90 -18.63
C SER A 565 -25.35 26.16 -18.24
N LEU A 566 -25.60 27.25 -17.51
CA LEU A 566 -26.91 27.63 -16.98
C LEU A 566 -27.28 29.08 -17.35
N PRO A 567 -28.59 29.41 -17.42
CA PRO A 567 -29.02 30.79 -17.62
C PRO A 567 -28.47 31.73 -16.54
N GLY A 568 -27.88 32.84 -16.98
CA GLY A 568 -27.28 33.85 -16.10
C GLY A 568 -25.82 33.59 -15.72
N GLU A 569 -25.15 32.60 -16.30
CA GLU A 569 -23.71 32.36 -16.09
C GLU A 569 -22.82 33.54 -16.49
N ASP A 570 -23.20 34.27 -17.55
CA ASP A 570 -22.43 35.42 -18.06
C ASP A 570 -22.75 36.74 -17.34
N LEU A 571 -23.58 36.71 -16.28
CA LEU A 571 -23.94 37.91 -15.54
C LEU A 571 -22.71 38.53 -14.85
N PRO A 572 -22.56 39.86 -14.86
CA PRO A 572 -21.56 40.53 -14.04
C PRO A 572 -21.70 40.13 -12.56
N GLY A 573 -20.57 39.74 -11.96
CA GLY A 573 -20.51 39.22 -10.59
C GLY A 573 -20.46 37.70 -10.49
N VAL A 574 -20.67 36.97 -11.60
CA VAL A 574 -20.45 35.52 -11.69
C VAL A 574 -19.03 35.24 -12.18
N LEU A 575 -18.19 34.66 -11.32
CA LEU A 575 -16.76 34.54 -11.54
C LEU A 575 -16.27 33.11 -11.29
N PRO A 576 -15.26 32.61 -12.00
CA PRO A 576 -14.58 31.38 -11.61
C PRO A 576 -13.91 31.52 -10.24
N ALA A 577 -13.92 30.44 -9.44
CA ALA A 577 -13.29 30.40 -8.11
C ALA A 577 -11.82 30.87 -8.11
N MET A 578 -11.08 30.57 -9.18
CA MET A 578 -9.67 30.95 -9.31
C MET A 578 -9.44 32.46 -9.43
N VAL A 579 -10.47 33.26 -9.74
CA VAL A 579 -10.34 34.72 -9.74
C VAL A 579 -10.04 35.21 -8.32
N LEU A 580 -10.78 34.75 -7.31
CA LEU A 580 -10.53 35.10 -5.91
C LEU A 580 -9.28 34.41 -5.37
N LEU A 581 -9.17 33.09 -5.56
CA LEU A 581 -8.06 32.31 -4.99
C LEU A 581 -6.72 32.70 -5.58
N GLY A 582 -6.68 32.91 -6.89
CA GLY A 582 -5.51 33.42 -7.60
C GLY A 582 -5.15 34.82 -7.12
N ALA A 583 -6.14 35.68 -6.90
CA ALA A 583 -5.90 37.04 -6.43
C ALA A 583 -5.28 37.11 -5.03
N VAL A 584 -5.85 36.36 -4.08
CA VAL A 584 -5.32 36.19 -2.73
C VAL A 584 -3.90 35.63 -2.76
N SER A 585 -3.69 34.61 -3.60
CA SER A 585 -2.41 33.94 -3.76
C SER A 585 -1.31 34.85 -4.34
N ARG A 586 -1.64 35.63 -5.38
CA ARG A 586 -0.72 36.60 -5.99
C ARG A 586 -0.35 37.72 -5.03
N ARG A 587 -1.32 38.24 -4.27
CA ARG A 587 -1.05 39.22 -3.21
C ARG A 587 -0.07 38.67 -2.16
N ALA A 588 -0.20 37.40 -1.78
CA ALA A 588 0.71 36.75 -0.85
C ALA A 588 2.13 36.55 -1.39
N LEU A 589 2.31 36.59 -2.71
CA LEU A 589 3.61 36.59 -3.39
C LEU A 589 4.17 38.02 -3.61
N GLY A 590 3.44 39.05 -3.14
CA GLY A 590 3.80 40.46 -3.40
C GLY A 590 3.54 40.91 -4.84
N GLU A 591 2.78 40.14 -5.63
CA GLU A 591 2.40 40.52 -6.99
C GLU A 591 1.22 41.51 -6.97
N SER A 592 1.28 42.52 -7.85
CA SER A 592 0.15 43.41 -8.08
C SER A 592 -0.93 42.67 -8.89
N ASN A 593 -2.16 42.71 -8.42
CA ASN A 593 -3.30 42.09 -9.06
C ASN A 593 -4.62 42.76 -8.61
N GLN A 594 -5.65 42.70 -9.48
CA GLN A 594 -7.01 43.13 -9.15
C GLN A 594 -7.70 42.08 -8.27
N MET A 595 -8.14 42.49 -7.07
CA MET A 595 -8.97 41.65 -6.20
C MET A 595 -10.44 41.78 -6.63
N PRO A 596 -11.21 40.68 -6.73
CA PRO A 596 -12.66 40.79 -6.87
C PRO A 596 -13.25 41.49 -5.64
N ASP A 597 -14.16 42.42 -5.87
CA ASP A 597 -14.81 43.16 -4.79
C ASP A 597 -15.85 42.28 -4.10
N VAL A 598 -15.48 41.74 -2.94
CA VAL A 598 -16.33 40.89 -2.08
C VAL A 598 -16.66 41.55 -0.75
N LYS A 599 -16.08 42.72 -0.44
CA LYS A 599 -16.19 43.35 0.87
C LYS A 599 -17.62 43.86 1.10
N GLY A 600 -18.22 43.46 2.21
CA GLY A 600 -19.60 43.81 2.56
C GLY A 600 -20.66 43.16 1.68
N LYS A 601 -20.30 42.19 0.83
CA LYS A 601 -21.21 41.53 -0.12
C LYS A 601 -21.64 40.14 0.35
N ARG A 602 -22.81 39.69 -0.13
CA ARG A 602 -23.30 38.31 0.04
C ARG A 602 -22.65 37.45 -1.04
N VAL A 603 -21.67 36.64 -0.64
CA VAL A 603 -20.92 35.78 -1.54
C VAL A 603 -21.52 34.39 -1.56
N VAL A 604 -21.88 33.90 -2.74
CA VAL A 604 -22.32 32.52 -2.95
C VAL A 604 -21.25 31.74 -3.72
N VAL A 605 -20.85 30.57 -3.22
CA VAL A 605 -19.89 29.69 -3.87
C VAL A 605 -20.60 28.42 -4.34
N LEU A 606 -20.62 28.18 -5.65
CA LEU A 606 -21.24 27.00 -6.24
C LEU A 606 -20.24 25.85 -6.26
N GLY A 607 -20.39 24.90 -5.35
CA GLY A 607 -19.50 23.74 -5.24
C GLY A 607 -19.41 23.18 -3.82
N GLY A 608 -18.90 21.95 -3.72
CA GLY A 608 -18.77 21.19 -2.46
C GLY A 608 -17.43 20.50 -2.30
N GLY A 609 -16.38 20.99 -2.98
CA GLY A 609 -15.02 20.49 -2.91
C GLY A 609 -14.07 21.41 -2.15
N ASP A 610 -12.80 21.05 -2.05
CA ASP A 610 -11.79 21.84 -1.33
C ASP A 610 -11.65 23.26 -1.91
N THR A 611 -11.75 23.43 -3.23
CA THR A 611 -11.75 24.76 -3.88
C THR A 611 -12.89 25.65 -3.39
N ALA A 612 -14.09 25.08 -3.18
CA ALA A 612 -15.23 25.85 -2.69
C ALA A 612 -15.00 26.29 -1.25
N VAL A 613 -14.49 25.40 -0.39
CA VAL A 613 -14.15 25.71 1.00
C VAL A 613 -13.06 26.78 1.07
N ASP A 614 -12.02 26.66 0.25
CA ASP A 614 -10.95 27.66 0.17
C ASP A 614 -11.49 29.03 -0.27
N CYS A 615 -12.43 29.07 -1.23
CA CYS A 615 -13.10 30.31 -1.64
C CYS A 615 -13.90 30.95 -0.50
N LEU A 616 -14.70 30.18 0.24
CA LEU A 616 -15.51 30.71 1.35
C LEU A 616 -14.60 31.36 2.41
N ARG A 617 -13.56 30.64 2.81
CA ARG A 617 -12.62 31.09 3.84
C ARG A 617 -11.83 32.32 3.41
N CYS A 618 -11.50 32.44 2.11
CA CYS A 618 -10.93 33.67 1.55
C CYS A 618 -11.95 34.82 1.56
N ALA A 619 -13.18 34.59 1.08
CA ALA A 619 -14.22 35.62 1.01
C ALA A 619 -14.51 36.23 2.40
N ILE A 620 -14.58 35.39 3.43
CA ILE A 620 -14.76 35.84 4.82
C ILE A 620 -13.59 36.75 5.25
N ARG A 621 -12.34 36.35 4.99
CA ARG A 621 -11.14 37.14 5.32
C ARG A 621 -11.05 38.45 4.53
N GLU A 622 -11.57 38.48 3.32
CA GLU A 622 -11.69 39.71 2.51
C GLU A 622 -12.89 40.59 2.94
N GLY A 623 -13.62 40.19 3.99
CA GLY A 623 -14.66 41.00 4.62
C GLY A 623 -16.04 40.88 3.96
N ALA A 624 -16.36 39.74 3.36
CA ALA A 624 -17.72 39.45 2.89
C ALA A 624 -18.75 39.57 4.04
N ALA A 625 -19.94 40.08 3.72
CA ALA A 625 -21.04 40.16 4.70
C ALA A 625 -21.61 38.78 5.05
N SER A 626 -21.65 37.89 4.05
CA SER A 626 -21.94 36.47 4.23
C SER A 626 -21.19 35.65 3.18
N ALA A 627 -20.90 34.38 3.51
CA ALA A 627 -20.28 33.44 2.60
C ALA A 627 -21.04 32.11 2.67
N THR A 628 -21.75 31.78 1.59
CA THR A 628 -22.63 30.61 1.54
C THR A 628 -22.19 29.68 0.41
N ALA A 629 -21.99 28.40 0.70
CA ALA A 629 -21.78 27.37 -0.30
C ALA A 629 -23.10 26.76 -0.73
N VAL A 630 -23.29 26.54 -2.04
CA VAL A 630 -24.41 25.75 -2.57
C VAL A 630 -23.84 24.48 -3.20
N ALA A 631 -24.21 23.34 -2.64
CA ALA A 631 -23.74 22.03 -3.07
C ALA A 631 -24.93 21.11 -3.42
N ARG A 632 -24.84 20.50 -4.61
CA ARG A 632 -25.82 19.51 -5.09
C ARG A 632 -25.89 18.24 -4.25
N LYS A 633 -24.78 17.86 -3.63
CA LYS A 633 -24.69 16.60 -2.88
C LYS A 633 -25.10 16.80 -1.42
N PRO A 634 -25.57 15.74 -0.73
CA PRO A 634 -25.74 15.78 0.71
C PRO A 634 -24.37 15.94 1.40
N ARG A 635 -24.40 16.38 2.66
CA ARG A 635 -23.22 16.79 3.42
C ARG A 635 -22.17 15.68 3.53
N GLU A 636 -22.61 14.44 3.70
CA GLU A 636 -21.74 13.25 3.85
C GLU A 636 -21.04 12.86 2.55
N ALA A 637 -21.56 13.32 1.40
CA ALA A 637 -21.05 13.03 0.07
C ALA A 637 -20.22 14.18 -0.53
N LEU A 638 -19.97 15.24 0.24
CA LEU A 638 -19.11 16.36 -0.17
C LEU A 638 -17.67 15.89 -0.41
N ARG A 639 -16.99 16.58 -1.32
CA ARG A 639 -15.59 16.28 -1.67
C ARG A 639 -14.59 17.02 -0.78
N ALA A 640 -15.00 18.10 -0.12
CA ALA A 640 -14.15 18.80 0.81
C ALA A 640 -13.67 17.91 1.96
N MET A 641 -12.49 18.18 2.49
CA MET A 641 -12.02 17.55 3.74
C MET A 641 -12.92 17.95 4.92
N VAL A 642 -13.25 16.98 5.78
CA VAL A 642 -14.22 17.19 6.87
C VAL A 642 -13.71 18.26 7.84
N GLY A 643 -12.42 18.21 8.21
CA GLY A 643 -11.81 19.21 9.08
C GLY A 643 -11.76 20.62 8.49
N GLU A 644 -11.60 20.76 7.18
CA GLU A 644 -11.60 22.07 6.50
C GLU A 644 -13.01 22.65 6.39
N LEU A 645 -14.01 21.80 6.11
CA LEU A 645 -15.42 22.19 6.09
C LEU A 645 -15.87 22.68 7.47
N GLN A 646 -15.47 21.96 8.53
CA GLN A 646 -15.75 22.36 9.91
C GLN A 646 -15.10 23.71 10.25
N GLN A 647 -13.84 23.92 9.88
CA GLN A 647 -13.16 25.20 10.09
C GLN A 647 -13.83 26.36 9.35
N ALA A 648 -14.31 26.15 8.13
CA ALA A 648 -15.03 27.18 7.40
C ALA A 648 -16.33 27.59 8.11
N GLN A 649 -17.05 26.63 8.70
CA GLN A 649 -18.26 26.91 9.47
C GLN A 649 -17.97 27.61 10.79
N GLU A 650 -16.88 27.23 11.48
CA GLU A 650 -16.39 27.95 12.67
C GLU A 650 -16.03 29.41 12.35
N GLU A 651 -15.55 29.66 11.13
CA GLU A 651 -15.25 31.00 10.61
C GLU A 651 -16.50 31.77 10.13
N GLY A 652 -17.68 31.15 10.13
CA GLY A 652 -18.96 31.79 9.79
C GLY A 652 -19.54 31.43 8.41
N ALA A 653 -18.97 30.45 7.69
CA ALA A 653 -19.51 30.01 6.41
C ALA A 653 -20.79 29.18 6.58
N GLU A 654 -21.76 29.41 5.71
CA GLU A 654 -22.97 28.59 5.59
C GLU A 654 -22.82 27.56 4.46
N ILE A 655 -23.31 26.32 4.66
CA ILE A 655 -23.19 25.25 3.66
C ILE A 655 -24.57 24.66 3.37
N LEU A 656 -25.16 25.07 2.25
CA LEU A 656 -26.45 24.55 1.77
C LEU A 656 -26.20 23.31 0.90
N CYS A 657 -26.72 22.17 1.34
CA CYS A 657 -26.51 20.87 0.69
C CYS A 657 -27.80 20.35 0.04
N GLY A 658 -27.67 19.43 -0.92
CA GLY A 658 -28.81 18.82 -1.61
C GLY A 658 -29.55 19.78 -2.54
N LEU A 659 -28.92 20.88 -2.97
CA LEU A 659 -29.53 21.91 -3.80
C LEU A 659 -28.97 21.88 -5.23
N GLN A 660 -29.86 21.73 -6.20
CA GLN A 660 -29.55 21.83 -7.62
C GLN A 660 -29.72 23.27 -8.09
N VAL A 661 -28.66 23.88 -8.62
CA VAL A 661 -28.74 25.23 -9.22
C VAL A 661 -29.45 25.12 -10.57
N GLU A 662 -30.45 25.99 -10.80
CA GLU A 662 -31.21 26.04 -12.05
C GLU A 662 -30.89 27.27 -12.90
N ARG A 663 -30.80 28.44 -12.27
CA ARG A 663 -30.51 29.72 -12.95
C ARG A 663 -29.96 30.76 -11.99
N LEU A 664 -29.26 31.75 -12.53
CA LEU A 664 -28.84 32.94 -11.81
C LEU A 664 -29.75 34.10 -12.19
N VAL A 665 -30.19 34.86 -11.19
CA VAL A 665 -31.13 35.97 -11.36
C VAL A 665 -30.36 37.28 -11.30
N SER A 666 -30.78 38.23 -12.13
CA SER A 666 -30.22 39.57 -12.15
C SER A 666 -31.21 40.62 -11.64
N ALA A 667 -30.70 41.61 -10.91
CA ALA A 667 -31.38 42.87 -10.66
C ALA A 667 -30.47 44.01 -11.15
N GLY A 668 -30.98 44.88 -12.03
CA GLY A 668 -30.17 45.97 -12.59
C GLY A 668 -29.00 45.51 -13.48
N GLY A 669 -29.08 44.31 -14.06
CA GLY A 669 -28.06 43.77 -14.97
C GLY A 669 -26.85 43.12 -14.28
N ILE A 670 -26.85 43.01 -12.95
CA ILE A 670 -25.84 42.28 -12.16
C ILE A 670 -26.51 41.12 -11.42
N VAL A 671 -25.73 40.10 -11.03
CA VAL A 671 -26.26 38.97 -10.23
C VAL A 671 -26.84 39.48 -8.90
N SER A 672 -28.03 38.99 -8.54
CA SER A 672 -28.72 39.34 -7.29
C SER A 672 -29.14 38.12 -6.48
N ALA A 673 -29.29 36.95 -7.12
CA ALA A 673 -29.62 35.69 -6.45
C ALA A 673 -29.26 34.47 -7.30
N VAL A 674 -29.15 33.32 -6.63
CA VAL A 674 -29.05 31.99 -7.23
C VAL A 674 -30.31 31.22 -6.92
N LEU A 675 -31.04 30.81 -7.96
CA LEU A 675 -32.23 29.98 -7.81
C LEU A 675 -31.85 28.51 -7.85
N CYS A 676 -32.27 27.83 -6.79
CA CYS A 676 -31.97 26.43 -6.52
C CYS A 676 -33.26 25.64 -6.36
N ARG A 677 -33.16 24.33 -6.56
CA ARG A 677 -34.22 23.38 -6.26
C ARG A 677 -33.72 22.31 -5.32
N ASP A 678 -34.50 21.98 -4.29
CA ASP A 678 -34.18 20.89 -3.37
C ASP A 678 -34.65 19.52 -3.92
N GLY A 679 -34.40 18.46 -3.14
CA GLY A 679 -34.79 17.09 -3.50
C GLY A 679 -36.31 16.86 -3.58
N ASP A 680 -37.11 17.71 -2.93
CA ASP A 680 -38.57 17.64 -2.90
C ASP A 680 -39.22 18.51 -4.01
N GLY A 681 -38.39 19.19 -4.81
CA GLY A 681 -38.82 20.02 -5.92
C GLY A 681 -39.18 21.46 -5.54
N LYS A 682 -38.94 21.87 -4.28
CA LYS A 682 -39.19 23.23 -3.81
C LYS A 682 -38.10 24.17 -4.34
N GLU A 683 -38.52 25.29 -4.91
CA GLU A 683 -37.62 26.36 -5.34
C GLU A 683 -37.17 27.19 -4.12
N LEU A 684 -35.87 27.45 -4.05
CA LEU A 684 -35.22 28.27 -3.03
C LEU A 684 -34.39 29.35 -3.70
N GLU A 685 -34.59 30.59 -3.29
CA GLU A 685 -33.77 31.72 -3.71
C GLU A 685 -32.68 32.01 -2.68
N VAL A 686 -31.42 31.94 -3.11
CA VAL A 686 -30.26 32.28 -2.30
C VAL A 686 -29.73 33.64 -2.74
N PRO A 687 -29.91 34.71 -1.97
CA PRO A 687 -29.48 36.04 -2.37
C PRO A 687 -27.95 36.13 -2.50
N ALA A 688 -27.46 36.76 -3.57
CA ALA A 688 -26.04 36.80 -3.92
C ALA A 688 -25.69 38.08 -4.65
N ASP A 689 -24.66 38.79 -4.19
CA ASP A 689 -24.11 39.97 -4.89
C ASP A 689 -22.87 39.58 -5.72
N VAL A 690 -22.22 38.46 -5.37
CA VAL A 690 -21.11 37.86 -6.11
C VAL A 690 -21.25 36.34 -6.04
N VAL A 691 -21.04 35.67 -7.17
CA VAL A 691 -21.11 34.21 -7.27
C VAL A 691 -19.76 33.66 -7.75
N PHE A 692 -19.17 32.73 -7.01
CA PHE A 692 -17.97 32.00 -7.43
C PHE A 692 -18.30 30.57 -7.87
N VAL A 693 -17.85 30.18 -9.07
CA VAL A 693 -18.06 28.84 -9.61
C VAL A 693 -16.86 27.94 -9.29
N ALA A 694 -17.09 26.89 -8.51
CA ALA A 694 -16.08 25.95 -8.01
C ALA A 694 -16.39 24.49 -8.42
N TYR A 695 -16.78 24.27 -9.68
CA TYR A 695 -17.14 22.94 -10.22
C TYR A 695 -15.94 22.08 -10.66
N GLY A 696 -14.74 22.63 -10.60
CA GLY A 696 -13.48 21.95 -10.91
C GLY A 696 -12.85 22.47 -12.20
N PHE A 697 -11.85 21.73 -12.67
CA PHE A 697 -11.01 22.14 -13.79
C PHE A 697 -10.82 21.02 -14.82
N ARG A 698 -10.59 21.43 -16.06
CA ARG A 698 -10.22 20.57 -17.18
C ARG A 698 -8.88 21.02 -17.78
N PRO A 699 -8.13 20.11 -18.44
CA PRO A 699 -6.96 20.49 -19.21
C PRO A 699 -7.31 21.55 -20.27
N GLU A 700 -6.40 22.48 -20.48
CA GLU A 700 -6.46 23.40 -21.61
C GLU A 700 -5.99 22.67 -22.88
N PRO A 701 -6.55 22.97 -24.07
CA PRO A 701 -5.97 22.50 -25.32
C PRO A 701 -4.50 22.94 -25.42
N ILE A 702 -3.62 22.04 -25.87
CA ILE A 702 -2.19 22.29 -25.99
C ILE A 702 -1.77 22.12 -27.46
N PRO A 703 -2.00 23.13 -28.33
CA PRO A 703 -1.81 22.97 -29.78
C PRO A 703 -0.38 22.60 -30.17
N TRP A 704 0.63 23.16 -29.50
CA TRP A 704 2.02 22.85 -29.79
C TRP A 704 2.37 21.39 -29.49
N LEU A 705 1.77 20.79 -28.45
CA LEU A 705 2.00 19.40 -28.09
C LEU A 705 1.27 18.44 -29.04
N ALA A 706 0.04 18.80 -29.41
CA ALA A 706 -0.72 18.10 -30.44
C ALA A 706 0.00 18.14 -31.80
N GLY A 707 0.61 19.28 -32.13
CA GLY A 707 1.43 19.46 -33.33
C GLY A 707 2.64 18.52 -33.40
N SER A 708 3.16 18.09 -32.25
CA SER A 708 4.24 17.09 -32.15
C SER A 708 3.75 15.64 -32.24
N GLY A 709 2.45 15.42 -32.50
CA GLY A 709 1.85 14.09 -32.66
C GLY A 709 1.46 13.39 -31.36
N VAL A 710 1.45 14.09 -30.22
CA VAL A 710 1.00 13.52 -28.94
C VAL A 710 -0.51 13.35 -28.94
N ALA A 711 -0.97 12.18 -28.52
CA ALA A 711 -2.38 11.85 -28.44
C ALA A 711 -3.05 12.43 -27.18
N PHE A 712 -4.30 12.86 -27.35
CA PHE A 712 -5.18 13.33 -26.28
C PHE A 712 -6.47 12.53 -26.28
N ASP A 713 -7.12 12.44 -25.13
CA ASP A 713 -8.45 11.85 -25.02
C ASP A 713 -9.56 12.87 -25.30
N ASN A 714 -10.82 12.40 -25.31
CA ASN A 714 -11.99 13.23 -25.58
C ASN A 714 -12.21 14.35 -24.52
N ALA A 715 -11.57 14.26 -23.36
CA ALA A 715 -11.61 15.27 -22.31
C ALA A 715 -10.43 16.25 -22.37
N GLY A 716 -9.55 16.13 -23.39
CA GLY A 716 -8.37 16.96 -23.57
C GLY A 716 -7.19 16.56 -22.68
N ARG A 717 -7.23 15.39 -22.04
CA ARG A 717 -6.11 14.88 -21.22
C ARG A 717 -5.06 14.23 -22.11
N ILE A 718 -3.79 14.37 -21.74
CA ILE A 718 -2.69 13.73 -22.45
C ILE A 718 -2.74 12.21 -22.21
N CYS A 719 -2.72 11.43 -23.29
CA CYS A 719 -2.69 9.98 -23.21
C CYS A 719 -1.28 9.48 -22.87
N VAL A 720 -1.15 8.65 -21.83
CA VAL A 720 0.12 8.05 -21.41
C VAL A 720 -0.04 6.58 -21.04
N ASP A 721 1.08 5.84 -21.06
CA ASP A 721 1.17 4.48 -20.54
C ASP A 721 1.36 4.43 -19.00
N ASP A 722 1.53 3.22 -18.47
CA ASP A 722 1.79 2.98 -17.04
C ASP A 722 3.10 3.60 -16.52
N ASN A 723 3.99 4.05 -17.40
CA ASN A 723 5.25 4.72 -17.08
C ASN A 723 5.19 6.25 -17.29
N ASN A 724 3.99 6.80 -17.52
CA ASN A 724 3.81 8.21 -17.87
C ASN A 724 4.45 8.61 -19.21
N ALA A 725 4.77 7.65 -20.09
CA ALA A 725 5.26 7.90 -21.44
C ALA A 725 4.09 8.16 -22.40
N THR A 726 4.22 9.14 -23.27
CA THR A 726 3.23 9.38 -24.33
C THR A 726 3.45 8.41 -25.50
N ASN A 727 2.60 8.48 -26.52
CA ASN A 727 2.82 7.77 -27.79
C ASN A 727 4.05 8.26 -28.58
N VAL A 728 4.64 9.39 -28.19
CA VAL A 728 5.80 9.99 -28.85
C VAL A 728 7.05 9.75 -28.01
N ALA A 729 8.06 9.10 -28.61
CA ALA A 729 9.30 8.75 -27.92
C ALA A 729 10.02 9.99 -27.36
N GLY A 730 10.51 9.87 -26.12
CA GLY A 730 11.16 10.95 -25.38
C GLY A 730 10.21 12.00 -24.79
N ILE A 731 8.89 11.89 -24.99
CA ILE A 731 7.90 12.77 -24.34
C ILE A 731 7.12 11.98 -23.28
N TYR A 732 7.11 12.53 -22.08
CA TYR A 732 6.41 12.02 -20.91
C TYR A 732 5.43 13.07 -20.40
N ALA A 733 4.37 12.67 -19.71
CA ALA A 733 3.42 13.60 -19.11
C ALA A 733 2.84 13.09 -17.79
N GLY A 734 2.45 13.99 -16.90
CA GLY A 734 1.94 13.60 -15.58
C GLY A 734 1.19 14.70 -14.83
N GLY A 735 0.60 14.33 -13.70
CA GLY A 735 -0.24 15.22 -12.92
C GLY A 735 -1.58 15.50 -13.60
N ASP A 736 -2.15 16.67 -13.32
CA ASP A 736 -3.52 16.98 -13.72
C ASP A 736 -3.72 17.09 -15.24
N ALA A 737 -2.64 17.30 -16.00
CA ALA A 737 -2.69 17.25 -17.47
C ALA A 737 -3.05 15.85 -18.02
N VAL A 738 -2.76 14.80 -17.26
CA VAL A 738 -3.08 13.40 -17.59
C VAL A 738 -4.34 12.94 -16.85
N ARG A 739 -4.48 13.32 -15.58
CA ARG A 739 -5.56 12.82 -14.72
C ARG A 739 -6.85 13.64 -14.78
N GLY A 740 -6.78 14.90 -15.20
CA GLY A 740 -7.74 15.92 -14.82
C GLY A 740 -7.51 16.38 -13.37
N ALA A 741 -8.42 17.20 -12.83
CA ALA A 741 -8.32 17.70 -11.46
C ALA A 741 -8.15 16.55 -10.43
N ALA A 742 -6.97 16.47 -9.83
CA ALA A 742 -6.55 15.40 -8.93
C ALA A 742 -5.88 15.95 -7.67
N PHE A 743 -5.14 15.10 -6.93
CA PHE A 743 -4.47 15.49 -5.69
C PHE A 743 -2.98 15.74 -5.91
N VAL A 744 -2.40 16.60 -5.07
CA VAL A 744 -0.95 16.88 -5.06
C VAL A 744 -0.14 15.59 -4.94
N SER A 745 -0.55 14.66 -4.07
CA SER A 745 0.15 13.38 -3.87
C SER A 745 0.15 12.49 -5.11
N THR A 746 -0.91 12.52 -5.93
CA THR A 746 -0.96 11.80 -7.21
C THR A 746 -0.10 12.46 -8.28
N ALA A 747 -0.07 13.80 -8.33
CA ALA A 747 0.80 14.54 -9.25
C ALA A 747 2.29 14.28 -8.96
N VAL A 748 2.66 14.29 -7.68
CA VAL A 748 4.03 13.93 -7.24
C VAL A 748 4.38 12.49 -7.65
N ALA A 749 3.45 11.55 -7.46
CA ALA A 749 3.67 10.16 -7.86
C ALA A 749 3.93 10.02 -9.37
N ASP A 750 3.18 10.74 -10.21
CA ASP A 750 3.38 10.74 -11.66
C ASP A 750 4.75 11.34 -12.04
N GLY A 751 5.14 12.46 -11.41
CA GLY A 751 6.46 13.06 -11.63
C GLY A 751 7.62 12.11 -11.31
N ARG A 752 7.54 11.41 -10.17
CA ARG A 752 8.54 10.40 -9.78
C ARG A 752 8.55 9.19 -10.71
N ARG A 753 7.39 8.78 -11.22
CA ARG A 753 7.27 7.67 -12.16
C ARG A 753 7.85 8.02 -13.53
N ALA A 754 7.50 9.18 -14.05
CA ALA A 754 8.05 9.71 -15.29
C ALA A 754 9.57 9.89 -15.19
N ALA A 755 10.09 10.43 -14.09
CA ALA A 755 11.53 10.57 -13.87
C ALA A 755 12.27 9.24 -13.97
N ARG A 756 11.75 8.17 -13.33
CA ARG A 756 12.33 6.82 -13.45
C ARG A 756 12.30 6.31 -14.90
N ALA A 757 11.21 6.54 -15.61
CA ALA A 757 11.10 6.13 -17.01
C ALA A 757 12.07 6.89 -17.93
N ILE A 758 12.25 8.19 -17.69
CA ILE A 758 13.23 9.05 -18.38
C ILE A 758 14.66 8.54 -18.14
N LEU A 759 15.01 8.21 -16.90
CA LEU A 759 16.35 7.68 -16.60
C LEU A 759 16.61 6.37 -17.35
N ARG A 760 15.63 5.46 -17.40
CA ARG A 760 15.74 4.21 -18.19
C ARG A 760 15.89 4.50 -19.68
N TYR A 761 15.11 5.45 -20.22
CA TYR A 761 15.20 5.87 -21.62
C TYR A 761 16.59 6.43 -21.96
N CYS A 762 17.16 7.25 -21.06
CA CYS A 762 18.51 7.79 -21.20
C CYS A 762 19.63 6.80 -20.78
N SER A 763 19.29 5.54 -20.45
CA SER A 763 20.25 4.52 -19.99
C SER A 763 21.07 4.92 -18.74
N ILE A 764 20.45 5.63 -17.80
CA ILE A 764 21.04 6.05 -16.53
C ILE A 764 20.53 5.15 -15.40
N THR A 765 21.45 4.68 -14.54
CA THR A 765 21.18 3.79 -13.40
C THR A 765 21.10 4.53 -12.07
#